data_AF-A0A498DGW0-F1
#
_entry.id   AF-A0A498DGW0-F1
#
_cell.length_a   1.000
_cell.length_b   1.000
_cell.length_c   1.000
_cell.angle_alpha   90.00
_cell.angle_beta   90.00
_cell.angle_gamma   90.00
#
_symmetry.space_group_name_H-M   'P 1'
#
loop_
_entity.id
_entity.type
_entity.pdbx_description
1 polymer ?
#
loop_
_entity_poly.entity_id
_entity_poly.type
_entity_poly.pdbx_seq_one_letter_code
_entity_poly.pdbx_strand_id
1 'polypeptide(L)'
;MNQQHDQEIPQGFLSAMNLQGPVPDPCVLVIFGASGDLTKRLLIPSLFNLYCDDLLPDAFQILGMAMDDFNTDSFRDKINVDVHEFSRRENFEEARWTDFCAKIHYLKGRFDAADDFEQLETQIQVLNDRHQLGGNVLFYMATPPSVFGMISTGLQAVGLNKAADDAWRRIIVEKPFGSDLASAKALNTEILNYWKESQVYRIDHYLGKETVQNLLAFRFGNGMFEPLWNRTQIDHIQITATEKVGVEWRGGYYDQSGVLRDMIQNHLFQIMSYLCMEPPTSFDAEAIRNEKYKLLSAVRIMKHEEVHTHAVRGQYDVATLADGSQAKGYRQEHMVDPNSNTETYGALKLHIDNWRWHGVPVFIRSGKALSSKSTEIVVQFRRAPAFTFRGTPAASQLEANQLVFRVQPNEGIELRFQAKRPGPAMQMRKVNMHFEYDDAFITNPGTGYETMLHDCMHGDASLFSRSDLVEMAWSIVQPVQEVWSREKATEFTNYTFGSWGPKAAFELMQPTHRRWLARTPKEALERVPMFEGSGDMMLHAFAMMLKPIVFNAGDDIVTYGSEGNEFFIIETGSVDIIKANGKLISTLEKGQVFGELSLLMSQARQATVRANTYCALYIMEKRDFCKVLMDRPEFARRVMETARERYDVIIDAQTLMASE
;
A
#
# COMPACT_ATOMS: atom_id res chain seq x y z
N MET A 1 -2.56 47.74 -28.20
CA MET A 1 -3.43 46.83 -28.95
C MET A 1 -2.56 45.63 -29.36
N ASN A 2 -2.28 44.74 -28.41
CA ASN A 2 -1.53 43.50 -28.65
C ASN A 2 -2.50 42.36 -28.38
N GLN A 3 -3.20 41.92 -29.43
CA GLN A 3 -3.92 40.66 -29.42
C GLN A 3 -2.88 39.55 -29.59
N GLN A 4 -2.48 38.91 -28.49
CA GLN A 4 -1.86 37.59 -28.58
C GLN A 4 -2.93 36.63 -29.12
N HIS A 5 -2.64 36.09 -30.30
CA HIS A 5 -3.39 34.97 -30.86
C HIS A 5 -3.16 33.77 -29.94
N ASP A 6 -4.17 33.38 -29.16
CA ASP A 6 -4.34 31.99 -28.77
C ASP A 6 -4.65 31.22 -30.06
N GLN A 7 -3.61 30.71 -30.71
CA GLN A 7 -3.79 29.71 -31.76
C GLN A 7 -4.13 28.40 -31.04
N GLU A 8 -5.40 28.00 -31.11
CA GLU A 8 -5.83 26.65 -30.72
C GLU A 8 -4.91 25.64 -31.40
N ILE A 9 -4.25 24.81 -30.59
CA ILE A 9 -3.39 23.73 -31.08
C ILE A 9 -4.27 22.85 -31.99
N PRO A 10 -3.87 22.57 -33.24
CA PRO A 10 -4.68 21.76 -34.13
C PRO A 10 -5.02 20.42 -33.47
N GLN A 11 -6.29 20.03 -33.44
CA GLN A 11 -6.76 18.77 -32.84
C GLN A 11 -5.96 17.54 -33.33
N GLY A 12 -5.57 17.53 -34.61
CA GLY A 12 -4.73 16.48 -35.19
C GLY A 12 -3.30 16.41 -34.63
N PHE A 13 -2.76 17.52 -34.12
CA PHE A 13 -1.46 17.54 -33.45
C PHE A 13 -1.54 16.99 -32.03
N LEU A 14 -2.60 17.33 -31.29
CA LEU A 14 -2.86 16.76 -29.95
C LEU A 14 -3.15 15.25 -30.04
N SER A 15 -3.96 14.83 -31.02
CA SER A 15 -4.23 13.42 -31.32
C SER A 15 -2.96 12.63 -31.66
N ALA A 16 -2.02 13.22 -32.41
CA ALA A 16 -0.75 12.58 -32.74
C ALA A 16 0.25 12.51 -31.57
N MET A 17 0.09 13.37 -30.55
CA MET A 17 0.88 13.35 -29.32
C MET A 17 0.29 12.43 -28.24
N ASN A 18 -1.01 12.13 -28.32
CA ASN A 18 -1.64 11.15 -27.46
C ASN A 18 -1.19 9.75 -27.86
N LEU A 19 -0.27 9.18 -27.09
CA LEU A 19 0.02 7.74 -27.07
C LEU A 19 -1.17 7.01 -26.42
N GLN A 20 -2.37 7.09 -27.01
CA GLN A 20 -3.52 6.33 -26.54
C GLN A 20 -3.26 4.84 -26.79
N GLY A 21 -3.56 4.02 -25.79
CA GLY A 21 -3.54 2.56 -25.92
C GLY A 21 -4.52 2.08 -26.98
N PRO A 22 -4.41 0.82 -27.44
CA PRO A 22 -5.36 0.28 -28.42
C PRO A 22 -6.78 0.32 -27.85
N VAL A 23 -7.73 0.75 -28.68
CA VAL A 23 -9.16 0.70 -28.33
C VAL A 23 -9.61 -0.78 -28.35
N PRO A 24 -10.31 -1.27 -27.32
CA PRO A 24 -10.82 -2.64 -27.28
C PRO A 24 -11.86 -2.93 -28.38
N ASP A 25 -12.12 -4.22 -28.63
CA ASP A 25 -13.19 -4.62 -29.53
C ASP A 25 -14.58 -4.15 -29.03
N PRO A 26 -15.52 -3.82 -29.94
CA PRO A 26 -16.92 -3.58 -29.59
C PRO A 26 -17.48 -4.70 -28.72
N CYS A 27 -18.26 -4.37 -27.68
CA CYS A 27 -18.86 -5.36 -26.80
C CYS A 27 -20.08 -4.84 -26.02
N VAL A 28 -20.84 -5.78 -25.45
CA VAL A 28 -21.80 -5.52 -24.35
C VAL A 28 -21.13 -5.84 -23.02
N LEU A 29 -21.13 -4.87 -22.10
CA LEU A 29 -20.79 -5.10 -20.69
C LEU A 29 -22.07 -5.37 -19.89
N VAL A 30 -22.21 -6.57 -19.36
CA VAL A 30 -23.31 -6.95 -18.47
C VAL A 30 -22.84 -6.85 -17.02
N ILE A 31 -23.50 -6.02 -16.20
CA ILE A 31 -23.17 -5.84 -14.79
C ILE A 31 -24.24 -6.53 -13.93
N PHE A 32 -23.91 -7.67 -13.33
CA PHE A 32 -24.76 -8.29 -12.32
C PHE A 32 -24.59 -7.57 -10.98
N GLY A 33 -25.70 -7.22 -10.32
CA GLY A 33 -25.66 -6.37 -9.12
C GLY A 33 -25.50 -4.89 -9.46
N ALA A 34 -26.07 -4.45 -10.59
CA ALA A 34 -25.89 -3.10 -11.13
C ALA A 34 -26.37 -1.96 -10.19
N SER A 35 -27.29 -2.23 -9.27
CA SER A 35 -27.77 -1.29 -8.25
C SER A 35 -26.85 -1.18 -7.02
N GLY A 36 -25.79 -2.00 -6.95
CA GLY A 36 -24.89 -2.09 -5.80
C GLY A 36 -23.91 -0.92 -5.63
N ASP A 37 -23.30 -0.85 -4.45
CA ASP A 37 -22.39 0.24 -4.07
C ASP A 37 -21.10 0.27 -4.92
N LEU A 38 -20.58 -0.90 -5.32
CA LEU A 38 -19.41 -1.00 -6.20
C LEU A 38 -19.67 -0.35 -7.56
N THR A 39 -20.84 -0.60 -8.15
CA THR A 39 -21.21 -0.11 -9.48
C THR A 39 -21.24 1.41 -9.52
N LYS A 40 -21.93 2.04 -8.55
CA LYS A 40 -22.10 3.49 -8.52
C LYS A 40 -20.83 4.25 -8.12
N ARG A 41 -20.02 3.69 -7.22
CA ARG A 41 -18.80 4.37 -6.71
C ARG A 41 -17.58 4.19 -7.61
N LEU A 42 -17.48 3.04 -8.29
CA LEU A 42 -16.27 2.63 -8.98
C LEU A 42 -16.50 2.29 -10.44
N LEU A 43 -17.43 1.40 -10.78
CA LEU A 43 -17.54 0.89 -12.16
C LEU A 43 -18.03 1.95 -13.15
N ILE A 44 -19.17 2.59 -12.88
CA ILE A 44 -19.73 3.60 -13.80
C ILE A 44 -18.79 4.81 -13.92
N PRO A 45 -18.25 5.39 -12.83
CA PRO A 45 -17.25 6.46 -12.94
C PRO A 45 -16.00 6.03 -13.74
N SER A 46 -15.52 4.79 -13.57
CA SER A 46 -14.36 4.28 -14.31
C SER A 46 -14.65 4.15 -15.81
N LEU A 47 -15.80 3.57 -16.17
CA LEU A 47 -16.22 3.45 -17.57
C LEU A 47 -16.44 4.82 -18.21
N PHE A 48 -16.98 5.78 -17.47
CA PHE A 48 -17.14 7.14 -17.96
C PHE A 48 -15.80 7.83 -18.17
N ASN A 49 -14.80 7.61 -17.31
CA ASN A 49 -13.44 8.10 -17.54
C ASN A 49 -12.84 7.52 -18.83
N LEU A 50 -12.91 6.20 -19.00
CA LEU A 50 -12.46 5.54 -20.24
C LEU A 50 -13.19 6.08 -21.48
N TYR A 51 -14.48 6.41 -21.35
CA TYR A 51 -15.26 7.04 -22.42
C TYR A 51 -14.77 8.45 -22.75
N CYS A 52 -14.55 9.28 -21.74
CA CYS A 52 -14.05 10.65 -21.93
C CYS A 52 -12.63 10.70 -22.47
N ASP A 53 -11.83 9.68 -22.20
CA ASP A 53 -10.44 9.59 -22.65
C ASP A 53 -10.30 8.86 -24.01
N ASP A 54 -11.43 8.57 -24.67
CA ASP A 54 -11.53 7.88 -25.97
C ASP A 54 -10.87 6.48 -25.97
N LEU A 55 -10.94 5.78 -24.83
CA LEU A 55 -10.39 4.43 -24.61
C LEU A 55 -11.45 3.32 -24.64
N LEU A 56 -12.73 3.67 -24.86
CA LEU A 56 -13.79 2.71 -25.15
C LEU A 56 -14.13 2.70 -26.64
N PRO A 57 -14.57 1.56 -27.20
CA PRO A 57 -15.06 1.54 -28.56
C PRO A 57 -16.36 2.36 -28.69
N ASP A 58 -16.54 3.05 -29.82
CA ASP A 58 -17.78 3.79 -30.12
C ASP A 58 -19.02 2.88 -29.97
N ALA A 59 -18.87 1.65 -30.47
CA ALA A 59 -19.82 0.56 -30.38
C ALA A 59 -19.65 -0.19 -29.04
N PHE A 60 -20.20 0.40 -27.98
CA PHE A 60 -20.19 -0.15 -26.62
C PHE A 60 -21.54 0.04 -25.96
N GLN A 61 -22.05 -0.97 -25.25
CA GLN A 61 -23.31 -0.89 -24.50
C GLN A 61 -23.15 -1.51 -23.11
N ILE A 62 -23.87 -0.96 -22.12
CA ILE A 62 -23.90 -1.49 -20.75
C ILE A 62 -25.30 -2.01 -20.47
N LEU A 63 -25.41 -3.24 -19.96
CA LEU A 63 -26.66 -3.82 -19.49
C LEU A 63 -26.53 -4.18 -18.01
N GLY A 64 -27.16 -3.39 -17.14
CA GLY A 64 -27.26 -3.70 -15.72
C GLY A 64 -28.36 -4.72 -15.44
N MET A 65 -28.08 -5.73 -14.60
CA MET A 65 -29.09 -6.67 -14.10
C MET A 65 -29.08 -6.71 -12.57
N ALA A 66 -30.23 -6.46 -11.96
CA ALA A 66 -30.44 -6.58 -10.52
C ALA A 66 -31.93 -6.81 -10.17
N MET A 67 -32.21 -7.04 -8.89
CA MET A 67 -33.56 -7.34 -8.40
C MET A 67 -34.39 -6.08 -8.10
N ASP A 68 -33.74 -4.93 -7.95
CA ASP A 68 -34.39 -3.65 -7.64
C ASP A 68 -35.40 -3.23 -8.72
N ASP A 69 -36.42 -2.49 -8.29
CA ASP A 69 -37.54 -2.11 -9.15
C ASP A 69 -37.22 -0.88 -9.99
N PHE A 70 -36.31 -1.04 -10.95
CA PHE A 70 -35.99 -0.02 -11.96
C PHE A 70 -36.37 -0.47 -13.37
N ASN A 71 -36.64 0.50 -14.22
CA ASN A 71 -36.56 0.36 -15.67
C ASN A 71 -35.32 1.14 -16.15
N THR A 72 -35.01 1.10 -17.45
CA THR A 72 -33.84 1.78 -18.00
C THR A 72 -33.82 3.28 -17.67
N ASP A 73 -34.95 3.98 -17.78
CA ASP A 73 -35.00 5.43 -17.56
C ASP A 73 -34.80 5.78 -16.08
N SER A 74 -35.50 5.09 -15.18
CA SER A 74 -35.33 5.33 -13.73
C SER A 74 -33.97 4.91 -13.21
N PHE A 75 -33.33 3.90 -13.83
CA PHE A 75 -31.96 3.52 -13.53
C PHE A 75 -30.95 4.57 -14.00
N ARG A 76 -31.14 5.13 -15.19
CA ARG A 76 -30.32 6.24 -15.72
C ARG A 76 -30.43 7.48 -14.83
N ASP A 77 -31.64 7.84 -14.40
CA ASP A 77 -31.85 8.97 -13.46
C ASP A 77 -31.06 8.75 -12.17
N LYS A 78 -31.08 7.52 -11.64
CA LYS A 78 -30.35 7.16 -10.42
C LYS A 78 -28.83 7.25 -10.60
N ILE A 79 -28.31 6.68 -11.69
CA ILE A 79 -26.88 6.71 -12.02
C ILE A 79 -26.41 8.13 -12.32
N ASN A 80 -27.24 8.95 -12.95
CA ASN A 80 -26.94 10.36 -13.21
C ASN A 80 -26.64 11.09 -11.90
N VAL A 81 -27.43 10.87 -10.85
CA VAL A 81 -27.13 11.44 -9.53
C VAL A 81 -25.82 10.87 -8.97
N ASP A 82 -25.63 9.55 -9.03
CA ASP A 82 -24.45 8.90 -8.44
C ASP A 82 -23.13 9.32 -9.10
N VAL A 83 -23.08 9.43 -10.44
CA VAL A 83 -21.84 9.78 -11.14
C VAL A 83 -21.37 11.19 -10.78
N HIS A 84 -22.28 12.12 -10.52
CA HIS A 84 -21.94 13.48 -10.09
C HIS A 84 -21.38 13.51 -8.66
N GLU A 85 -21.74 12.53 -7.82
CA GLU A 85 -21.20 12.39 -6.46
C GLU A 85 -19.81 11.72 -6.46
N PHE A 86 -19.61 10.70 -7.30
CA PHE A 86 -18.43 9.83 -7.23
C PHE A 86 -17.40 10.02 -8.36
N SER A 87 -17.71 10.80 -9.39
CA SER A 87 -16.74 11.12 -10.44
C SER A 87 -15.54 11.88 -9.86
N ARG A 88 -14.35 11.52 -10.33
CA ARG A 88 -13.08 12.14 -9.94
C ARG A 88 -12.59 13.17 -10.97
N ARG A 89 -13.31 13.37 -12.08
CA ARG A 89 -12.93 14.36 -13.08
C ARG A 89 -13.19 15.76 -12.52
N GLU A 90 -12.16 16.60 -12.53
CA GLU A 90 -12.30 18.01 -12.15
C GLU A 90 -13.24 18.76 -13.11
N ASN A 91 -13.16 18.42 -14.41
CA ASN A 91 -14.02 18.95 -15.46
C ASN A 91 -15.00 17.86 -15.92
N PHE A 92 -16.22 17.90 -15.38
CA PHE A 92 -17.28 16.99 -15.77
C PHE A 92 -17.92 17.43 -17.10
N GLU A 93 -17.80 16.60 -18.14
CA GLU A 93 -18.27 16.89 -19.49
C GLU A 93 -19.72 16.42 -19.70
N GLU A 94 -20.70 17.26 -19.34
CA GLU A 94 -22.14 16.93 -19.38
C GLU A 94 -22.64 16.39 -20.74
N ALA A 95 -22.10 16.91 -21.84
CA ALA A 95 -22.45 16.44 -23.18
C ALA A 95 -21.97 15.00 -23.41
N ARG A 96 -20.72 14.68 -23.01
CA ARG A 96 -20.19 13.31 -23.08
C ARG A 96 -20.94 12.39 -22.13
N TRP A 97 -21.31 12.88 -20.94
CA TRP A 97 -22.10 12.10 -19.98
C TRP A 97 -23.47 11.73 -20.54
N THR A 98 -24.17 12.68 -21.14
CA THR A 98 -25.50 12.45 -21.74
C THR A 98 -25.44 11.34 -22.79
N ASP A 99 -24.43 11.38 -23.65
CA ASP A 99 -24.21 10.38 -24.69
C ASP A 99 -23.81 9.00 -24.11
N PHE A 100 -22.92 8.98 -23.12
CA PHE A 100 -22.54 7.76 -22.40
C PHE A 100 -23.73 7.13 -21.66
N CYS A 101 -24.52 7.92 -20.95
CA CYS A 101 -25.68 7.48 -20.18
C CYS A 101 -26.74 6.82 -21.09
N ALA A 102 -26.87 7.29 -22.34
CA ALA A 102 -27.74 6.68 -23.35
C ALA A 102 -27.33 5.26 -23.76
N LYS A 103 -26.09 4.83 -23.47
CA LYS A 103 -25.58 3.46 -23.69
C LYS A 103 -25.88 2.50 -22.53
N ILE A 104 -26.43 3.00 -21.42
CA ILE A 104 -26.73 2.21 -20.21
C ILE A 104 -28.17 1.70 -20.28
N HIS A 105 -28.37 0.40 -20.10
CA HIS A 105 -29.68 -0.26 -20.09
C HIS A 105 -29.86 -1.02 -18.78
N TYR A 106 -31.10 -1.32 -18.40
CA TYR A 106 -31.41 -2.06 -17.19
C TYR A 106 -32.40 -3.19 -17.44
N LEU A 107 -32.12 -4.36 -16.89
CA LEU A 107 -33.00 -5.51 -16.84
C LEU A 107 -33.24 -5.90 -15.38
N LYS A 108 -34.49 -5.80 -14.93
CA LYS A 108 -34.89 -6.37 -13.65
C LYS A 108 -34.94 -7.88 -13.78
N GLY A 109 -34.26 -8.60 -12.88
CA GLY A 109 -34.28 -10.05 -12.88
C GLY A 109 -33.64 -10.65 -11.64
N ARG A 110 -34.00 -11.91 -11.36
CA ARG A 110 -33.44 -12.72 -10.29
C ARG A 110 -32.40 -13.67 -10.85
N PHE A 111 -31.38 -13.96 -10.05
CA PHE A 111 -30.29 -14.84 -10.46
C PHE A 111 -30.65 -16.33 -10.40
N ASP A 112 -31.78 -16.70 -9.80
CA ASP A 112 -32.28 -18.07 -9.66
C ASP A 112 -33.42 -18.43 -10.63
N ALA A 113 -33.77 -17.54 -11.57
CA ALA A 113 -34.92 -17.68 -12.46
C ALA A 113 -34.51 -17.88 -13.91
N ALA A 114 -34.87 -19.02 -14.52
CA ALA A 114 -34.52 -19.34 -15.91
C ALA A 114 -35.07 -18.29 -16.91
N ASP A 115 -36.34 -17.91 -16.78
CA ASP A 115 -37.01 -16.92 -17.64
C ASP A 115 -36.28 -15.56 -17.66
N ASP A 116 -35.61 -15.19 -16.56
CA ASP A 116 -34.86 -13.93 -16.48
C ASP A 116 -33.53 -14.01 -17.27
N PHE A 117 -32.91 -15.19 -17.38
CA PHE A 117 -31.74 -15.40 -18.24
C PHE A 117 -32.11 -15.50 -19.73
N GLU A 118 -33.29 -16.04 -20.07
CA GLU A 118 -33.82 -16.01 -21.45
C GLU A 118 -34.08 -14.56 -21.91
N GLN A 119 -34.62 -13.73 -21.01
CA GLN A 119 -34.77 -12.30 -21.24
C GLN A 119 -33.42 -11.60 -21.37
N LEU A 120 -32.43 -11.95 -20.54
CA LEU A 120 -31.07 -11.42 -20.63
C LEU A 120 -30.44 -11.72 -22.00
N GLU A 121 -30.51 -12.97 -22.46
CA GLU A 121 -30.02 -13.37 -23.80
C GLU A 121 -30.70 -12.55 -24.90
N THR A 122 -32.04 -12.43 -24.82
CA THR A 122 -32.82 -11.65 -25.79
C THR A 122 -32.38 -10.19 -25.82
N GLN A 123 -32.18 -9.55 -24.66
CA GLN A 123 -31.74 -8.16 -24.58
C GLN A 123 -30.31 -7.97 -25.11
N ILE A 124 -29.39 -8.87 -24.79
CA ILE A 124 -28.02 -8.85 -25.33
C ILE A 124 -28.05 -8.94 -26.85
N GLN A 125 -28.86 -9.85 -27.42
CA GLN A 125 -28.99 -10.00 -28.86
C GLN A 125 -29.55 -8.73 -29.52
N VAL A 126 -30.58 -8.13 -28.94
CA VAL A 126 -31.15 -6.86 -29.43
C VAL A 126 -30.11 -5.73 -29.43
N LEU A 127 -29.33 -5.60 -28.36
CA LEU A 127 -28.27 -4.59 -28.27
C LEU A 127 -27.15 -4.86 -29.29
N ASN A 128 -26.74 -6.12 -29.43
CA ASN A 128 -25.72 -6.53 -30.36
C ASN A 128 -26.10 -6.23 -31.82
N ASP A 129 -27.32 -6.56 -32.21
CA ASP A 129 -27.81 -6.34 -33.59
C ASP A 129 -28.01 -4.85 -33.87
N ARG A 130 -28.55 -4.10 -32.91
CA ARG A 130 -28.81 -2.66 -33.06
C ARG A 130 -27.53 -1.83 -33.17
N HIS A 131 -26.51 -2.19 -32.40
CA HIS A 131 -25.28 -1.41 -32.26
C HIS A 131 -24.04 -2.06 -32.91
N GLN A 132 -24.22 -3.20 -33.60
CA GLN A 132 -23.17 -3.91 -34.33
C GLN A 132 -21.97 -4.28 -33.44
N LEU A 133 -22.23 -4.87 -32.28
CA LEU A 133 -21.23 -5.09 -31.21
C LEU A 133 -20.34 -6.34 -31.44
N GLY A 134 -20.40 -6.96 -32.61
CA GLY A 134 -19.56 -8.13 -32.97
C GLY A 134 -19.83 -9.39 -32.14
N GLY A 135 -20.88 -9.39 -31.32
CA GLY A 135 -21.24 -10.50 -30.45
C GLY A 135 -20.38 -10.66 -29.21
N ASN A 136 -19.44 -9.77 -28.91
CA ASN A 136 -18.59 -9.86 -27.71
C ASN A 136 -19.36 -9.48 -26.44
N VAL A 137 -19.16 -10.25 -25.36
CA VAL A 137 -19.83 -9.98 -24.08
C VAL A 137 -18.85 -10.10 -22.92
N LEU A 138 -18.80 -9.06 -22.11
CA LEU A 138 -18.09 -9.00 -20.84
C LEU A 138 -19.11 -9.08 -19.70
N PHE A 139 -19.00 -10.09 -18.84
CA PHE A 139 -19.84 -10.23 -17.66
C PHE A 139 -19.08 -9.76 -16.42
N TYR A 140 -19.59 -8.75 -15.72
CA TYR A 140 -19.05 -8.29 -14.45
C TYR A 140 -19.92 -8.79 -13.31
N MET A 141 -19.36 -9.63 -12.44
CA MET A 141 -20.04 -10.11 -11.23
C MET A 141 -19.83 -9.13 -10.07
N ALA A 142 -20.56 -8.01 -10.05
CA ALA A 142 -20.58 -7.06 -8.92
C ALA A 142 -21.51 -7.57 -7.80
N THR A 143 -21.38 -8.85 -7.47
CA THR A 143 -22.20 -9.59 -6.51
C THR A 143 -21.32 -10.35 -5.51
N PRO A 144 -21.85 -10.80 -4.37
CA PRO A 144 -21.09 -11.64 -3.45
C PRO A 144 -20.69 -12.99 -4.08
N PRO A 145 -19.56 -13.61 -3.67
CA PRO A 145 -19.09 -14.88 -4.24
C PRO A 145 -20.08 -16.03 -4.16
N SER A 146 -20.99 -16.03 -3.18
CA SER A 146 -22.04 -17.06 -3.01
C SER A 146 -23.02 -17.13 -4.19
N VAL A 147 -23.03 -16.13 -5.06
CA VAL A 147 -23.96 -16.03 -6.20
C VAL A 147 -23.26 -16.37 -7.54
N PHE A 148 -21.93 -16.50 -7.57
CA PHE A 148 -21.17 -16.71 -8.80
C PHE A 148 -21.56 -18.00 -9.53
N GLY A 149 -21.73 -19.11 -8.79
CA GLY A 149 -22.19 -20.39 -9.35
C GLY A 149 -23.60 -20.32 -9.90
N MET A 150 -24.50 -19.63 -9.19
CA MET A 150 -25.90 -19.44 -9.60
C MET A 150 -25.98 -18.66 -10.93
N ILE A 151 -25.30 -17.52 -11.03
CA ILE A 151 -25.23 -16.73 -12.27
C ILE A 151 -24.60 -17.54 -13.40
N SER A 152 -23.50 -18.25 -13.12
CA SER A 152 -22.82 -19.07 -14.14
C SER A 152 -23.71 -20.22 -14.65
N THR A 153 -24.52 -20.80 -13.79
CA THR A 153 -25.52 -21.83 -14.15
C THR A 153 -26.57 -21.25 -15.09
N GLY A 154 -27.13 -20.08 -14.76
CA GLY A 154 -28.11 -19.39 -15.59
C GLY A 154 -27.54 -19.03 -16.98
N LEU A 155 -26.33 -18.46 -17.01
CA LEU A 155 -25.63 -18.13 -18.27
C LEU A 155 -25.36 -19.37 -19.13
N GLN A 156 -25.02 -20.51 -18.51
CA GLN A 156 -24.81 -21.75 -19.24
C GLN A 156 -26.10 -22.32 -19.82
N ALA A 157 -27.23 -22.20 -19.11
CA ALA A 157 -28.53 -22.71 -19.56
C ALA A 157 -28.98 -22.06 -20.88
N VAL A 158 -28.68 -20.78 -21.07
CA VAL A 158 -28.95 -20.02 -22.31
C VAL A 158 -27.73 -19.92 -23.24
N GLY A 159 -26.66 -20.68 -22.96
CA GLY A 159 -25.47 -20.73 -23.83
C GLY A 159 -24.60 -19.48 -23.87
N LEU A 160 -24.88 -18.45 -23.06
CA LEU A 160 -24.15 -17.17 -23.03
C LEU A 160 -22.70 -17.27 -22.52
N ASN A 161 -22.31 -18.38 -21.89
CA ASN A 161 -20.93 -18.63 -21.48
C ASN A 161 -20.05 -19.19 -22.62
N LYS A 162 -20.63 -19.56 -23.76
CA LYS A 162 -19.92 -20.02 -24.96
C LYS A 162 -19.89 -18.90 -25.99
N ALA A 163 -18.71 -18.64 -26.55
CA ALA A 163 -18.58 -17.68 -27.63
C ALA A 163 -18.90 -18.33 -28.99
N ALA A 164 -19.45 -17.55 -29.92
CA ALA A 164 -19.43 -17.89 -31.34
C ALA A 164 -17.99 -17.79 -31.89
N ASP A 165 -17.71 -18.39 -33.05
CA ASP A 165 -16.34 -18.59 -33.56
C ASP A 165 -15.51 -17.28 -33.68
N ASP A 166 -16.15 -16.14 -33.96
CA ASP A 166 -15.50 -14.83 -34.11
C ASP A 166 -15.69 -13.88 -32.91
N ALA A 167 -16.31 -14.34 -31.81
CA ALA A 167 -16.58 -13.52 -30.63
C ALA A 167 -15.84 -14.03 -29.39
N TRP A 168 -15.80 -13.22 -28.34
CA TRP A 168 -15.32 -13.63 -27.03
C TRP A 168 -16.39 -13.50 -25.93
N ARG A 169 -16.22 -14.33 -24.89
CA ARG A 169 -16.99 -14.27 -23.64
C ARG A 169 -15.99 -14.22 -22.50
N ARG A 170 -16.03 -13.16 -21.71
CA ARG A 170 -15.13 -12.94 -20.57
C ARG A 170 -15.95 -12.63 -19.34
N ILE A 171 -15.42 -13.02 -18.19
CA ILE A 171 -16.07 -12.85 -16.90
C ILE A 171 -15.09 -12.22 -15.92
N ILE A 172 -15.51 -11.13 -15.31
CA ILE A 172 -14.84 -10.49 -14.19
C ILE A 172 -15.50 -10.93 -12.89
N VAL A 173 -14.68 -11.38 -11.94
CA VAL A 173 -15.10 -11.76 -10.60
C VAL A 173 -14.36 -10.95 -9.54
N GLU A 174 -15.10 -10.55 -8.51
CA GLU A 174 -14.59 -9.76 -7.39
C GLU A 174 -14.12 -10.61 -6.22
N LYS A 175 -13.24 -10.03 -5.41
CA LYS A 175 -12.84 -10.61 -4.12
C LYS A 175 -14.03 -10.58 -3.13
N PRO A 176 -14.10 -11.50 -2.15
CA PRO A 176 -13.06 -12.47 -1.75
C PRO A 176 -13.07 -13.78 -2.56
N PHE A 177 -11.87 -14.26 -2.94
CA PHE A 177 -11.67 -15.55 -3.60
C PHE A 177 -11.48 -16.67 -2.57
N GLY A 178 -12.54 -16.99 -1.84
CA GLY A 178 -12.50 -17.88 -0.67
C GLY A 178 -12.10 -17.15 0.61
N SER A 179 -12.14 -17.87 1.73
CA SER A 179 -11.75 -17.41 3.07
C SER A 179 -10.61 -18.25 3.70
N ASP A 180 -10.23 -19.32 3.00
CA ASP A 180 -9.12 -20.22 3.26
C ASP A 180 -8.78 -20.99 1.95
N LEU A 181 -7.74 -21.82 1.99
CA LEU A 181 -7.33 -22.60 0.82
C LEU A 181 -8.42 -23.55 0.31
N ALA A 182 -9.20 -24.17 1.21
CA ALA A 182 -10.19 -25.17 0.82
C ALA A 182 -11.37 -24.53 0.08
N SER A 183 -11.89 -23.43 0.63
CA SER A 183 -12.96 -22.63 0.02
C SER A 183 -12.50 -21.95 -1.27
N ALA A 184 -11.24 -21.50 -1.37
CA ALA A 184 -10.68 -20.94 -2.60
C ALA A 184 -10.62 -22.00 -3.72
N LYS A 185 -10.17 -23.22 -3.40
CA LYS A 185 -10.18 -24.36 -4.34
C LYS A 185 -11.59 -24.75 -4.77
N ALA A 186 -12.53 -24.76 -3.83
CA ALA A 186 -13.93 -25.06 -4.11
C ALA A 186 -14.54 -24.02 -5.06
N LEU A 187 -14.33 -22.73 -4.79
CA LEU A 187 -14.81 -21.63 -5.64
C LEU A 187 -14.17 -21.67 -7.05
N ASN A 188 -12.85 -21.91 -7.13
CA ASN A 188 -12.18 -22.06 -8.41
C ASN A 188 -12.74 -23.25 -9.20
N THR A 189 -12.94 -24.39 -8.55
CA THR A 189 -13.54 -25.58 -9.19
C THR A 189 -14.94 -25.29 -9.71
N GLU A 190 -15.76 -24.59 -8.91
CA GLU A 190 -17.11 -24.20 -9.29
C GLU A 190 -17.11 -23.29 -10.52
N ILE A 191 -16.30 -22.22 -10.55
CA ILE A 191 -16.21 -21.31 -11.70
C ILE A 191 -15.72 -22.06 -12.95
N LEU A 192 -14.70 -22.91 -12.80
CA LEU A 192 -14.09 -23.64 -13.92
C LEU A 192 -14.97 -24.77 -14.49
N ASN A 193 -16.05 -25.14 -13.82
CA ASN A 193 -17.08 -26.01 -14.40
C ASN A 193 -17.85 -25.31 -15.54
N TYR A 194 -17.90 -23.97 -15.53
CA TYR A 194 -18.67 -23.18 -16.49
C TYR A 194 -17.79 -22.37 -17.45
N TRP A 195 -16.59 -21.99 -17.02
CA TRP A 195 -15.70 -21.07 -17.73
C TRP A 195 -14.32 -21.70 -17.93
N LYS A 196 -13.66 -21.38 -19.06
CA LYS A 196 -12.23 -21.67 -19.22
C LYS A 196 -11.42 -20.65 -18.44
N GLU A 197 -10.25 -21.02 -17.93
CA GLU A 197 -9.38 -20.10 -17.19
C GLU A 197 -9.01 -18.84 -18.00
N SER A 198 -8.88 -18.96 -19.33
CA SER A 198 -8.62 -17.82 -20.23
C SER A 198 -9.80 -16.84 -20.35
N GLN A 199 -10.98 -17.20 -19.87
CA GLN A 199 -12.16 -16.33 -19.84
C GLN A 199 -12.32 -15.61 -18.51
N VAL A 200 -11.60 -16.02 -17.45
CA VAL A 200 -11.82 -15.59 -16.08
C VAL A 200 -10.80 -14.52 -15.65
N TYR A 201 -11.33 -13.38 -15.24
CA TYR A 201 -10.59 -12.19 -14.85
C TYR A 201 -10.85 -11.90 -13.36
N ARG A 202 -9.96 -12.38 -12.49
CA ARG A 202 -10.08 -12.20 -11.03
C ARG A 202 -9.45 -10.87 -10.63
N ILE A 203 -10.26 -9.93 -10.13
CA ILE A 203 -9.81 -8.59 -9.79
C ILE A 203 -8.97 -8.57 -8.51
N ASP A 204 -7.80 -7.95 -8.64
CA ASP A 204 -7.06 -7.32 -7.56
C ASP A 204 -6.71 -5.89 -8.00
N HIS A 205 -7.48 -4.91 -7.53
CA HIS A 205 -7.35 -3.50 -7.93
C HIS A 205 -5.99 -2.86 -7.62
N TYR A 206 -5.12 -3.48 -6.80
CA TYR A 206 -3.75 -2.98 -6.63
C TYR A 206 -2.91 -3.23 -7.88
N LEU A 207 -3.22 -4.26 -8.67
CA LEU A 207 -2.48 -4.56 -9.91
C LEU A 207 -2.78 -3.58 -11.02
N GLY A 208 -3.98 -2.98 -11.02
CA GLY A 208 -4.31 -1.88 -11.92
C GLY A 208 -3.61 -0.56 -11.62
N LYS A 209 -2.91 -0.43 -10.48
CA LYS A 209 -2.22 0.84 -10.14
C LYS A 209 -0.98 1.02 -11.00
N GLU A 210 -0.86 2.20 -11.62
CA GLU A 210 0.26 2.57 -12.48
C GLU A 210 1.63 2.33 -11.82
N THR A 211 1.76 2.69 -10.54
CA THR A 211 3.00 2.51 -9.76
C THR A 211 3.35 1.05 -9.50
N VAL A 212 2.35 0.14 -9.42
CA VAL A 212 2.59 -1.30 -9.30
C VAL A 212 3.04 -1.87 -10.64
N GLN A 213 2.43 -1.45 -11.75
CA GLN A 213 2.84 -1.85 -13.10
C GLN A 213 4.26 -1.37 -13.43
N ASN A 214 4.61 -0.16 -13.00
CA ASN A 214 5.96 0.40 -13.18
C ASN A 214 7.05 -0.41 -12.46
N LEU A 215 6.72 -1.31 -11.50
CA LEU A 215 7.73 -2.25 -10.97
C LEU A 215 8.34 -3.13 -12.07
N LEU A 216 7.53 -3.55 -13.05
CA LEU A 216 8.00 -4.36 -14.17
C LEU A 216 8.83 -3.52 -15.13
N ALA A 217 8.32 -2.35 -15.53
CA ALA A 217 9.03 -1.43 -16.42
C ALA A 217 10.37 -0.99 -15.80
N PHE A 218 10.39 -0.70 -14.50
CA PHE A 218 11.61 -0.36 -13.78
C PHE A 218 12.62 -1.51 -13.80
N ARG A 219 12.21 -2.72 -13.40
CA ARG A 219 13.13 -3.87 -13.27
C ARG A 219 13.70 -4.32 -14.59
N PHE A 220 12.87 -4.41 -15.63
CA PHE A 220 13.26 -5.03 -16.90
C PHE A 220 13.56 -4.02 -18.02
N GLY A 221 13.19 -2.74 -17.84
CA GLY A 221 13.59 -1.65 -18.74
C GLY A 221 14.95 -1.04 -18.41
N ASN A 222 15.49 -1.28 -17.21
CA ASN A 222 16.74 -0.66 -16.75
C ASN A 222 17.84 -1.70 -16.50
N GLY A 223 18.71 -1.91 -17.49
CA GLY A 223 19.83 -2.85 -17.40
C GLY A 223 20.82 -2.60 -16.26
N MET A 224 20.85 -1.38 -15.70
CA MET A 224 21.69 -1.05 -14.53
C MET A 224 21.19 -1.71 -13.24
N PHE A 225 19.88 -1.89 -13.06
CA PHE A 225 19.31 -2.39 -11.80
C PHE A 225 19.22 -3.90 -11.72
N GLU A 226 19.00 -4.60 -12.83
CA GLU A 226 18.82 -6.06 -12.80
C GLU A 226 20.03 -6.84 -12.22
N PRO A 227 21.31 -6.47 -12.51
CA PRO A 227 22.47 -7.08 -11.85
C PRO A 227 22.49 -6.89 -10.32
N LEU A 228 21.80 -5.87 -9.82
CA LEU A 228 21.66 -5.59 -8.39
C LEU A 228 20.50 -6.35 -7.74
N TRP A 229 19.66 -7.02 -8.53
CA TRP A 229 18.38 -7.56 -8.07
C TRP A 229 18.45 -8.99 -7.54
N ASN A 230 19.37 -9.25 -6.61
CA ASN A 230 19.60 -10.59 -6.07
C ASN A 230 20.24 -10.58 -4.67
N ARG A 231 20.29 -11.76 -4.03
CA ARG A 231 20.83 -11.98 -2.69
C ARG A 231 22.27 -11.50 -2.44
N THR A 232 23.08 -11.31 -3.48
CA THR A 232 24.45 -10.79 -3.30
C THR A 232 24.47 -9.30 -3.03
N GLN A 233 23.49 -8.55 -3.54
CA GLN A 233 23.42 -7.10 -3.40
C GLN A 233 22.29 -6.66 -2.45
N ILE A 234 21.20 -7.42 -2.34
CA ILE A 234 20.06 -7.10 -1.49
C ILE A 234 20.23 -7.78 -0.12
N ASP A 235 20.02 -7.02 0.96
CA ASP A 235 19.95 -7.54 2.33
C ASP A 235 18.54 -8.01 2.69
N HIS A 236 17.54 -7.16 2.49
CA HIS A 236 16.14 -7.47 2.75
C HIS A 236 15.19 -6.57 1.94
N ILE A 237 13.92 -6.98 1.90
CA ILE A 237 12.84 -6.24 1.26
C ILE A 237 11.77 -5.93 2.31
N GLN A 238 11.16 -4.76 2.19
CA GLN A 238 10.00 -4.34 3.00
C GLN A 238 8.84 -4.00 2.06
N ILE A 239 7.64 -4.49 2.36
CA ILE A 239 6.39 -4.12 1.68
C ILE A 239 5.43 -3.68 2.77
N THR A 240 5.01 -2.41 2.72
CA THR A 240 4.15 -1.79 3.73
C THR A 240 2.88 -1.29 3.07
N ALA A 241 1.71 -1.61 3.62
CA ALA A 241 0.44 -0.96 3.29
C ALA A 241 -0.32 -0.56 4.56
N THR A 242 -0.37 0.72 4.87
CA THR A 242 -1.02 1.25 6.08
C THR A 242 -2.21 2.10 5.73
N GLU A 243 -3.20 2.11 6.61
CA GLU A 243 -4.40 2.94 6.50
C GLU A 243 -4.59 3.77 7.77
N LYS A 244 -4.98 5.05 7.61
CA LYS A 244 -5.34 5.92 8.74
C LYS A 244 -6.69 5.56 9.35
N VAL A 245 -7.62 5.12 8.53
CA VAL A 245 -9.00 4.82 8.94
C VAL A 245 -9.06 3.51 9.72
N GLY A 246 -10.00 3.45 10.67
CA GLY A 246 -10.37 2.21 11.36
C GLY A 246 -11.27 1.34 10.46
N VAL A 247 -12.03 0.44 11.09
CA VAL A 247 -13.01 -0.42 10.39
C VAL A 247 -14.36 0.28 10.15
N GLU A 248 -14.67 1.30 10.95
CA GLU A 248 -15.87 2.13 10.86
C GLU A 248 -17.17 1.28 10.82
N TRP A 249 -18.05 1.49 9.84
CA TRP A 249 -19.31 0.77 9.73
C TRP A 249 -19.16 -0.67 9.21
N ARG A 250 -17.97 -1.09 8.77
CA ARG A 250 -17.74 -2.41 8.14
C ARG A 250 -17.31 -3.49 9.14
N GLY A 251 -17.45 -3.23 10.45
CA GLY A 251 -16.97 -4.11 11.51
C GLY A 251 -17.45 -5.56 11.36
N GLY A 252 -18.74 -5.79 11.15
CA GLY A 252 -19.29 -7.15 11.02
C GLY A 252 -18.73 -7.98 9.85
N TYR A 253 -18.39 -7.34 8.73
CA TYR A 253 -17.69 -8.00 7.62
C TYR A 253 -16.21 -8.22 7.95
N TYR A 254 -15.55 -7.18 8.47
CA TYR A 254 -14.11 -7.22 8.72
C TYR A 254 -13.75 -8.22 9.82
N ASP A 255 -14.62 -8.42 10.81
CA ASP A 255 -14.42 -9.37 11.91
C ASP A 255 -14.38 -10.84 11.47
N GLN A 256 -14.77 -11.12 10.22
CA GLN A 256 -14.62 -12.43 9.58
C GLN A 256 -13.40 -12.51 8.64
N SER A 257 -12.89 -11.34 8.23
CA SER A 257 -11.80 -11.24 7.25
C SER A 257 -10.45 -11.06 7.94
N GLY A 258 -10.31 -10.06 8.80
CA GLY A 258 -9.03 -9.61 9.34
C GLY A 258 -8.09 -9.05 8.26
N VAL A 259 -7.00 -8.41 8.70
CA VAL A 259 -6.03 -7.80 7.79
C VAL A 259 -5.27 -8.84 6.95
N LEU A 260 -5.15 -10.08 7.46
CA LEU A 260 -4.43 -11.15 6.77
C LEU A 260 -5.11 -11.49 5.44
N ARG A 261 -6.44 -11.59 5.44
CA ARG A 261 -7.23 -11.88 4.23
C ARG A 261 -7.54 -10.63 3.41
N ASP A 262 -7.78 -9.50 4.08
CA ASP A 262 -8.20 -8.27 3.40
C ASP A 262 -7.09 -7.65 2.55
N MET A 263 -5.83 -7.74 3.02
CA MET A 263 -4.69 -7.02 2.45
C MET A 263 -3.47 -7.90 2.14
N ILE A 264 -3.08 -8.80 3.06
CA ILE A 264 -1.80 -9.51 2.94
C ILE A 264 -1.88 -10.63 1.89
N GLN A 265 -2.89 -11.48 1.99
CA GLN A 265 -3.08 -12.66 1.13
C GLN A 265 -3.19 -12.29 -0.35
N ASN A 266 -3.83 -11.15 -0.66
CA ASN A 266 -4.04 -10.68 -2.03
C ASN A 266 -2.97 -9.63 -2.42
N HIS A 267 -3.23 -8.36 -2.14
CA HIS A 267 -2.53 -7.19 -2.64
C HIS A 267 -1.02 -7.27 -2.40
N LEU A 268 -0.59 -7.59 -1.18
CA LEU A 268 0.84 -7.54 -0.84
C LEU A 268 1.62 -8.74 -1.40
N PHE A 269 0.99 -9.91 -1.52
CA PHE A 269 1.61 -11.04 -2.22
C PHE A 269 1.70 -10.81 -3.72
N GLN A 270 0.71 -10.14 -4.32
CA GLN A 270 0.81 -9.76 -5.72
C GLN A 270 1.94 -8.73 -5.96
N ILE A 271 2.05 -7.70 -5.13
CA ILE A 271 3.18 -6.74 -5.19
C ILE A 271 4.53 -7.46 -5.02
N MET A 272 4.63 -8.35 -4.01
CA MET A 272 5.82 -9.17 -3.80
C MET A 272 6.16 -9.98 -5.05
N SER A 273 5.15 -10.54 -5.73
CA SER A 273 5.33 -11.33 -6.93
C SER A 273 5.97 -10.54 -8.08
N TYR A 274 5.48 -9.34 -8.38
CA TYR A 274 6.10 -8.49 -9.41
C TYR A 274 7.51 -8.04 -9.03
N LEU A 275 7.73 -7.69 -7.76
CA LEU A 275 9.01 -7.23 -7.28
C LEU A 275 10.10 -8.32 -7.35
N CYS A 276 9.74 -9.57 -7.07
CA CYS A 276 10.70 -10.64 -6.84
C CYS A 276 10.76 -11.70 -7.94
N MET A 277 9.79 -11.80 -8.87
CA MET A 277 9.81 -12.79 -9.95
C MET A 277 11.05 -12.68 -10.85
N GLU A 278 11.39 -13.75 -11.59
CA GLU A 278 12.44 -13.66 -12.61
C GLU A 278 11.99 -12.81 -13.81
N PRO A 279 12.92 -12.36 -14.67
CA PRO A 279 12.56 -11.75 -15.95
C PRO A 279 11.67 -12.70 -16.78
N PRO A 280 10.46 -12.28 -17.18
CA PRO A 280 9.63 -13.09 -18.06
C PRO A 280 10.23 -13.13 -19.47
N THR A 281 9.86 -14.14 -20.25
CA THR A 281 10.33 -14.28 -21.64
C THR A 281 9.77 -13.21 -22.58
N SER A 282 8.64 -12.61 -22.22
CA SER A 282 7.94 -11.53 -22.93
C SER A 282 7.02 -10.79 -21.95
N PHE A 283 6.38 -9.71 -22.41
CA PHE A 283 5.31 -9.04 -21.67
C PHE A 283 3.92 -9.68 -21.86
N ASP A 284 3.86 -10.87 -22.49
CA ASP A 284 2.60 -11.58 -22.65
C ASP A 284 2.03 -12.00 -21.28
N ALA A 285 0.70 -11.94 -21.16
CA ALA A 285 -0.02 -12.24 -19.92
C ALA A 285 0.38 -13.58 -19.27
N GLU A 286 0.56 -14.64 -20.08
CA GLU A 286 0.97 -15.96 -19.57
C GLU A 286 2.43 -15.98 -19.10
N ALA A 287 3.35 -15.31 -19.81
CA ALA A 287 4.76 -15.26 -19.43
C ALA A 287 4.93 -14.58 -18.05
N ILE A 288 4.23 -13.46 -17.85
CA ILE A 288 4.20 -12.74 -16.57
C ILE A 288 3.57 -13.61 -15.47
N ARG A 289 2.37 -14.18 -15.71
CA ARG A 289 1.66 -14.98 -14.69
C ARG A 289 2.43 -16.25 -14.31
N ASN A 290 3.15 -16.86 -15.25
CA ASN A 290 4.01 -18.01 -14.97
C ASN A 290 5.17 -17.66 -14.04
N GLU A 291 5.85 -16.52 -14.25
CA GLU A 291 6.94 -16.09 -13.37
C GLU A 291 6.44 -15.66 -11.99
N LYS A 292 5.24 -15.04 -11.91
CA LYS A 292 4.57 -14.79 -10.62
C LYS A 292 4.30 -16.09 -9.86
N TYR A 293 3.77 -17.12 -10.53
CA TYR A 293 3.44 -18.40 -9.90
C TYR A 293 4.70 -19.13 -9.43
N LYS A 294 5.73 -19.17 -10.28
CA LYS A 294 7.03 -19.74 -9.94
C LYS A 294 7.68 -19.05 -8.74
N LEU A 295 7.48 -17.73 -8.57
CA LEU A 295 7.92 -17.07 -7.36
C LEU A 295 7.08 -17.48 -6.14
N LEU A 296 5.74 -17.36 -6.21
CA LEU A 296 4.89 -17.66 -5.04
C LEU A 296 5.04 -19.12 -4.59
N SER A 297 5.18 -20.06 -5.53
CA SER A 297 5.44 -21.48 -5.23
C SER A 297 6.81 -21.73 -4.59
N ALA A 298 7.75 -20.79 -4.73
CA ALA A 298 9.04 -20.82 -4.04
C ALA A 298 9.01 -20.13 -2.67
N VAL A 299 7.91 -19.48 -2.28
CA VAL A 299 7.77 -18.94 -0.92
C VAL A 299 7.67 -20.10 0.05
N ARG A 300 8.55 -20.11 1.06
CA ARG A 300 8.55 -21.16 2.08
C ARG A 300 7.27 -21.07 2.90
N ILE A 301 6.46 -22.11 2.86
CA ILE A 301 5.29 -22.27 3.72
C ILE A 301 5.78 -22.42 5.17
N MET A 302 5.34 -21.52 6.05
CA MET A 302 5.72 -21.56 7.47
C MET A 302 5.18 -22.82 8.12
N LYS A 303 5.97 -23.43 8.99
CA LYS A 303 5.44 -24.42 9.93
C LYS A 303 4.68 -23.72 11.06
N HIS A 304 3.72 -24.38 11.68
CA HIS A 304 2.93 -23.81 12.77
C HIS A 304 3.80 -23.25 13.90
N GLU A 305 4.88 -23.94 14.27
CA GLU A 305 5.82 -23.49 15.31
C GLU A 305 6.61 -22.22 14.93
N GLU A 306 6.80 -21.96 13.63
CA GLU A 306 7.53 -20.79 13.14
C GLU A 306 6.67 -19.53 13.19
N VAL A 307 5.34 -19.66 13.22
CA VAL A 307 4.38 -18.54 13.20
C VAL A 307 4.66 -17.55 14.34
N HIS A 308 4.96 -18.03 15.55
CA HIS A 308 5.25 -17.16 16.71
C HIS A 308 6.49 -16.28 16.55
N THR A 309 7.42 -16.65 15.66
CA THR A 309 8.68 -15.92 15.43
C THR A 309 8.72 -15.20 14.09
N HIS A 310 7.81 -15.54 13.16
CA HIS A 310 7.78 -15.02 11.79
C HIS A 310 6.50 -14.27 11.44
N ALA A 311 5.47 -14.28 12.29
CA ALA A 311 4.22 -13.57 12.09
C ALA A 311 3.81 -12.81 13.35
N VAL A 312 3.34 -11.59 13.17
CA VAL A 312 2.84 -10.72 14.23
C VAL A 312 1.43 -10.28 13.87
N ARG A 313 0.55 -10.27 14.86
CA ARG A 313 -0.79 -9.69 14.76
C ARG A 313 -0.99 -8.59 15.80
N GLY A 314 -1.85 -7.64 15.48
CA GLY A 314 -2.26 -6.59 16.39
C GLY A 314 -3.74 -6.24 16.27
N GLN A 315 -4.27 -5.62 17.32
CA GLN A 315 -5.62 -5.06 17.35
C GLN A 315 -5.59 -3.65 17.96
N TYR A 316 -6.15 -2.65 17.25
CA TYR A 316 -6.10 -1.26 17.70
C TYR A 316 -7.03 -0.99 18.88
N ASP A 317 -6.53 -0.19 19.80
CA ASP A 317 -7.26 0.35 20.96
C ASP A 317 -7.74 1.79 20.73
N VAL A 318 -8.54 2.29 21.66
CA VAL A 318 -8.99 3.68 21.72
C VAL A 318 -7.83 4.67 21.68
N ALA A 319 -8.10 5.89 21.19
CA ALA A 319 -7.18 7.01 21.33
C ALA A 319 -7.95 8.34 21.34
N THR A 320 -7.34 9.36 21.96
CA THR A 320 -7.80 10.75 21.82
C THR A 320 -7.25 11.34 20.52
N LEU A 321 -8.14 11.80 19.63
CA LEU A 321 -7.79 12.44 18.37
C LEU A 321 -7.35 13.90 18.59
N ALA A 322 -6.77 14.51 17.56
CA ALA A 322 -6.22 15.87 17.63
C ALA A 322 -7.30 16.95 17.88
N ASP A 323 -8.55 16.67 17.52
CA ASP A 323 -9.72 17.51 17.77
C ASP A 323 -10.35 17.31 19.16
N GLY A 324 -9.75 16.44 19.99
CA GLY A 324 -10.24 16.09 21.32
C GLY A 324 -11.32 15.01 21.33
N SER A 325 -11.79 14.54 20.18
CA SER A 325 -12.74 13.43 20.10
C SER A 325 -12.08 12.08 20.43
N GLN A 326 -12.89 11.09 20.81
CA GLN A 326 -12.41 9.74 21.13
C GLN A 326 -12.58 8.82 19.92
N ALA A 327 -11.48 8.26 19.43
CA ALA A 327 -11.49 7.16 18.49
C ALA A 327 -11.85 5.86 19.24
N LYS A 328 -12.74 5.06 18.64
CA LYS A 328 -13.14 3.77 19.19
C LYS A 328 -12.02 2.75 19.01
N GLY A 329 -11.86 1.87 20.00
CA GLY A 329 -11.06 0.66 19.85
C GLY A 329 -11.82 -0.37 19.02
N TYR A 330 -11.12 -1.33 18.40
CA TYR A 330 -11.74 -2.24 17.44
C TYR A 330 -12.95 -3.02 17.99
N ARG A 331 -12.86 -3.52 19.23
CA ARG A 331 -13.94 -4.25 19.92
C ARG A 331 -15.17 -3.39 20.28
N GLN A 332 -15.09 -2.07 20.08
CA GLN A 332 -16.17 -1.10 20.30
C GLN A 332 -16.82 -0.64 18.99
N GLU A 333 -16.34 -1.13 17.85
CA GLU A 333 -16.80 -0.74 16.52
C GLU A 333 -18.14 -1.38 16.18
N HIS A 334 -18.79 -0.85 15.14
CA HIS A 334 -20.11 -1.31 14.73
C HIS A 334 -20.09 -2.78 14.30
N MET A 335 -20.90 -3.62 14.96
CA MET A 335 -21.07 -5.05 14.65
C MET A 335 -19.80 -5.89 14.81
N VAL A 336 -18.87 -5.50 15.70
CA VAL A 336 -17.70 -6.31 16.08
C VAL A 336 -17.99 -7.06 17.39
N ASP A 337 -17.53 -8.31 17.51
CA ASP A 337 -17.60 -9.04 18.77
C ASP A 337 -16.73 -8.33 19.84
N PRO A 338 -17.28 -7.96 21.02
CA PRO A 338 -16.50 -7.40 22.13
C PRO A 338 -15.34 -8.28 22.60
N ASN A 339 -15.35 -9.57 22.28
CA ASN A 339 -14.27 -10.53 22.56
C ASN A 339 -13.50 -10.96 21.31
N SER A 340 -13.62 -10.21 20.21
CA SER A 340 -12.99 -10.53 18.94
C SER A 340 -11.48 -10.73 19.07
N ASN A 341 -11.00 -11.77 18.39
CA ASN A 341 -9.59 -12.11 18.22
C ASN A 341 -9.07 -11.74 16.83
N THR A 342 -9.86 -11.01 16.05
CA THR A 342 -9.53 -10.62 14.67
C THR A 342 -8.45 -9.55 14.68
N GLU A 343 -7.43 -9.76 13.85
CA GLU A 343 -6.33 -8.85 13.69
C GLU A 343 -6.68 -7.66 12.77
N THR A 344 -6.37 -6.45 13.22
CA THR A 344 -6.45 -5.21 12.43
C THR A 344 -5.06 -4.76 11.95
N TYR A 345 -4.01 -5.44 12.41
CA TYR A 345 -2.62 -5.30 11.97
C TYR A 345 -1.99 -6.69 11.81
N GLY A 346 -1.20 -6.88 10.76
CA GLY A 346 -0.48 -8.10 10.48
C GLY A 346 0.90 -7.80 9.89
N ALA A 347 1.94 -8.48 10.37
CA ALA A 347 3.27 -8.44 9.76
C ALA A 347 3.86 -9.85 9.63
N LEU A 348 4.45 -10.15 8.48
CA LEU A 348 5.04 -11.44 8.14
C LEU A 348 6.51 -11.27 7.74
N LYS A 349 7.35 -12.21 8.16
CA LYS A 349 8.71 -12.43 7.67
C LYS A 349 8.72 -13.68 6.80
N LEU A 350 8.83 -13.49 5.49
CA LEU A 350 8.81 -14.56 4.50
C LEU A 350 10.21 -14.86 3.97
N HIS A 351 10.39 -16.09 3.51
CA HIS A 351 11.59 -16.53 2.80
C HIS A 351 11.19 -17.10 1.44
N ILE A 352 12.01 -16.84 0.42
CA ILE A 352 11.81 -17.35 -0.94
C ILE A 352 12.97 -18.31 -1.24
N ASP A 353 12.64 -19.60 -1.38
CA ASP A 353 13.58 -20.71 -1.55
C ASP A 353 13.94 -20.90 -3.03
N ASN A 354 14.64 -19.92 -3.59
CA ASN A 354 15.25 -20.01 -4.93
C ASN A 354 16.65 -19.39 -4.95
N TRP A 355 17.37 -19.58 -6.06
CA TRP A 355 18.76 -19.10 -6.20
C TRP A 355 18.94 -17.59 -6.03
N ARG A 356 17.96 -16.81 -6.48
CA ARG A 356 18.00 -15.34 -6.46
C ARG A 356 17.81 -14.79 -5.05
N TRP A 357 16.91 -15.37 -4.26
CA TRP A 357 16.44 -14.81 -2.99
C TRP A 357 16.85 -15.59 -1.75
N HIS A 358 17.53 -16.73 -1.88
CA HIS A 358 17.95 -17.52 -0.73
C HIS A 358 18.70 -16.68 0.31
N GLY A 359 18.19 -16.65 1.55
CA GLY A 359 18.74 -15.90 2.68
C GLY A 359 18.36 -14.42 2.75
N VAL A 360 17.57 -13.90 1.79
CA VAL A 360 17.00 -12.54 1.81
C VAL A 360 15.58 -12.63 2.37
N PRO A 361 15.30 -12.09 3.58
CA PRO A 361 13.94 -12.05 4.08
C PRO A 361 13.13 -10.95 3.39
N VAL A 362 11.86 -11.25 3.15
CA VAL A 362 10.85 -10.28 2.73
C VAL A 362 9.93 -10.01 3.91
N PHE A 363 9.91 -8.76 4.36
CA PHE A 363 9.02 -8.31 5.42
C PHE A 363 7.78 -7.65 4.80
N ILE A 364 6.61 -8.15 5.15
CA ILE A 364 5.32 -7.60 4.71
C ILE A 364 4.59 -7.10 5.95
N ARG A 365 4.00 -5.90 5.90
CA ARG A 365 3.10 -5.43 6.96
C ARG A 365 1.90 -4.69 6.40
N SER A 366 0.77 -4.87 7.06
CA SER A 366 -0.45 -4.11 6.80
C SER A 366 -1.20 -3.81 8.09
N GLY A 367 -1.91 -2.69 8.13
CA GLY A 367 -2.78 -2.40 9.27
C GLY A 367 -3.67 -1.18 9.10
N LYS A 368 -4.78 -1.20 9.85
CA LYS A 368 -5.74 -0.11 10.00
C LYS A 368 -5.48 0.71 11.26
N ALA A 369 -6.07 1.90 11.32
CA ALA A 369 -5.93 2.84 12.41
C ALA A 369 -4.46 3.20 12.72
N LEU A 370 -3.65 3.40 11.68
CA LEU A 370 -2.24 3.78 11.80
C LEU A 370 -2.04 5.28 11.57
N SER A 371 -0.85 5.80 11.89
CA SER A 371 -0.55 7.24 11.80
C SER A 371 -0.64 7.81 10.37
N SER A 372 -0.45 6.98 9.36
CA SER A 372 -0.38 7.39 7.95
C SER A 372 -1.01 6.38 7.00
N LYS A 373 -1.53 6.88 5.87
CA LYS A 373 -1.92 6.06 4.72
C LYS A 373 -0.72 6.01 3.80
N SER A 374 -0.21 4.82 3.52
CA SER A 374 0.96 4.63 2.67
C SER A 374 0.97 3.21 2.11
N THR A 375 1.37 3.05 0.85
CA THR A 375 1.76 1.79 0.25
C THR A 375 3.14 1.98 -0.35
N GLU A 376 4.11 1.26 0.18
CA GLU A 376 5.53 1.47 -0.12
C GLU A 376 6.31 0.17 -0.13
N ILE A 377 7.33 0.15 -0.98
CA ILE A 377 8.27 -0.96 -1.11
C ILE A 377 9.68 -0.42 -0.88
N VAL A 378 10.45 -1.09 -0.02
CA VAL A 378 11.85 -0.73 0.25
C VAL A 378 12.74 -1.92 -0.09
N VAL A 379 13.63 -1.73 -1.05
CA VAL A 379 14.72 -2.66 -1.35
C VAL A 379 15.97 -2.13 -0.65
N GLN A 380 16.37 -2.81 0.42
CA GLN A 380 17.58 -2.47 1.17
C GLN A 380 18.76 -3.25 0.61
N PHE A 381 19.77 -2.54 0.10
CA PHE A 381 21.02 -3.17 -0.35
C PHE A 381 21.93 -3.55 0.83
N ARG A 382 22.93 -4.39 0.58
CA ARG A 382 23.98 -4.69 1.55
C ARG A 382 24.90 -3.49 1.70
N ARG A 383 25.41 -3.28 2.91
CA ARG A 383 26.38 -2.23 3.19
C ARG A 383 27.71 -2.54 2.52
N ALA A 384 28.32 -1.54 1.89
CA ALA A 384 29.65 -1.65 1.32
C ALA A 384 30.72 -1.95 2.41
N PRO A 385 31.77 -2.71 2.10
CA PRO A 385 32.87 -2.95 3.03
C PRO A 385 33.59 -1.65 3.43
N ALA A 386 33.82 -1.44 4.72
CA ALA A 386 34.45 -0.23 5.23
C ALA A 386 35.98 -0.16 5.03
N PHE A 387 36.62 -1.26 4.61
CA PHE A 387 38.08 -1.34 4.60
C PHE A 387 38.77 -0.34 3.66
N THR A 388 38.12 0.03 2.55
CA THR A 388 38.63 1.02 1.59
C THR A 388 38.79 2.40 2.22
N PHE A 389 37.99 2.70 3.25
CA PHE A 389 37.97 3.98 3.92
C PHE A 389 38.74 3.98 5.26
N ARG A 390 39.52 2.92 5.55
CA ARG A 390 40.35 2.85 6.76
C ARG A 390 41.28 4.07 6.86
N GLY A 391 41.39 4.61 8.07
CA GLY A 391 42.17 5.83 8.32
C GLY A 391 41.44 7.12 7.93
N THR A 392 40.16 7.04 7.54
CA THR A 392 39.30 8.20 7.30
C THR A 392 38.01 8.11 8.12
N PRO A 393 37.37 9.25 8.45
CA PRO A 393 36.07 9.26 9.13
C PRO A 393 34.98 8.48 8.38
N ALA A 394 35.08 8.38 7.05
CA ALA A 394 34.12 7.64 6.23
C ALA A 394 33.93 6.16 6.64
N ALA A 395 34.94 5.52 7.25
CA ALA A 395 34.86 4.10 7.62
C ALA A 395 33.70 3.76 8.57
N SER A 396 33.38 4.66 9.51
CA SER A 396 32.27 4.51 10.47
C SER A 396 30.93 5.08 9.97
N GLN A 397 30.96 5.77 8.82
CA GLN A 397 29.83 6.51 8.26
C GLN A 397 29.11 5.77 7.12
N LEU A 398 29.65 4.65 6.64
CA LEU A 398 29.00 3.88 5.58
C LEU A 398 27.68 3.28 6.06
N GLU A 399 26.62 3.57 5.31
CA GLU A 399 25.31 2.95 5.47
C GLU A 399 24.92 2.25 4.17
N ALA A 400 23.93 1.38 4.26
CA ALA A 400 23.41 0.67 3.11
C ALA A 400 22.53 1.57 2.23
N ASN A 401 22.65 1.37 0.91
CA ASN A 401 21.79 2.04 -0.07
C ASN A 401 20.35 1.51 0.04
N GLN A 402 19.39 2.35 -0.35
CA GLN A 402 17.96 2.01 -0.38
C GLN A 402 17.36 2.44 -1.69
N LEU A 403 16.51 1.59 -2.26
CA LEU A 403 15.61 1.95 -3.34
C LEU A 403 14.18 1.83 -2.82
N VAL A 404 13.42 2.93 -2.89
CA VAL A 404 12.08 3.06 -2.33
C VAL A 404 11.10 3.33 -3.46
N PHE A 405 10.09 2.48 -3.61
CA PHE A 405 8.95 2.71 -4.49
C PHE A 405 7.77 3.17 -3.65
N ARG A 406 7.21 4.32 -3.99
CA ARG A 406 5.99 4.87 -3.40
C ARG A 406 4.84 4.56 -4.33
N VAL A 407 3.99 3.63 -3.89
CA VAL A 407 2.82 3.19 -4.66
C VAL A 407 1.67 4.16 -4.46
N GLN A 408 1.49 4.68 -3.24
CA GLN A 408 0.53 5.73 -2.88
C GLN A 408 0.72 6.16 -1.42
N PRO A 409 0.42 7.41 -1.02
CA PRO A 409 0.33 8.59 -1.88
C PRO A 409 1.72 9.07 -2.33
N ASN A 410 1.77 10.14 -3.13
CA ASN A 410 3.00 10.78 -3.63
C ASN A 410 3.85 9.78 -4.43
N GLU A 411 3.21 9.23 -5.45
CA GLU A 411 3.68 8.22 -6.36
C GLU A 411 5.07 8.59 -6.90
N GLY A 412 6.03 7.67 -6.76
CA GLY A 412 7.41 7.99 -7.14
C GLY A 412 8.45 6.95 -6.73
N ILE A 413 9.70 7.22 -7.10
CA ILE A 413 10.85 6.35 -6.85
C ILE A 413 11.96 7.18 -6.21
N GLU A 414 12.56 6.65 -5.16
CA GLU A 414 13.66 7.30 -4.43
C GLU A 414 14.86 6.36 -4.28
N LEU A 415 16.03 6.78 -4.75
CA LEU A 415 17.30 6.09 -4.53
C LEU A 415 18.12 6.85 -3.49
N ARG A 416 18.35 6.23 -2.33
CA ARG A 416 19.20 6.75 -1.26
C ARG A 416 20.57 6.07 -1.29
N PHE A 417 21.63 6.85 -1.38
CA PHE A 417 23.02 6.36 -1.45
C PHE A 417 23.99 7.32 -0.77
N GLN A 418 25.26 6.93 -0.67
CA GLN A 418 26.31 7.71 0.00
C GLN A 418 27.10 8.56 -0.99
N ALA A 419 27.35 9.83 -0.67
CA ALA A 419 28.19 10.74 -1.42
C ALA A 419 29.28 11.37 -0.54
N LYS A 420 30.43 11.72 -1.14
CA LYS A 420 31.49 12.44 -0.44
C LYS A 420 31.02 13.85 -0.13
N ARG A 421 31.18 14.24 1.13
CA ARG A 421 30.97 15.61 1.57
C ARG A 421 32.00 16.57 0.92
N PRO A 422 31.59 17.72 0.36
CA PRO A 422 32.52 18.74 -0.11
C PRO A 422 33.47 19.19 1.01
N GLY A 423 34.79 19.19 0.75
CA GLY A 423 35.81 19.49 1.75
C GLY A 423 37.07 18.61 1.63
N PRO A 424 38.12 18.89 2.43
CA PRO A 424 39.41 18.18 2.33
C PRO A 424 39.39 16.77 2.96
N ALA A 425 38.48 16.52 3.92
CA ALA A 425 38.36 15.22 4.57
C ALA A 425 37.50 14.24 3.73
N MET A 426 37.79 12.94 3.85
CA MET A 426 36.95 11.88 3.31
C MET A 426 35.84 11.55 4.31
N GLN A 427 34.71 12.24 4.16
CA GLN A 427 33.49 12.04 4.95
C GLN A 427 32.35 11.67 3.99
N MET A 428 31.52 10.72 4.39
CA MET A 428 30.38 10.24 3.60
C MET A 428 29.08 10.73 4.21
N ARG A 429 28.11 11.06 3.35
CA ARG A 429 26.76 11.44 3.75
C ARG A 429 25.75 10.77 2.84
N LYS A 430 24.63 10.36 3.44
CA LYS A 430 23.48 9.87 2.68
C LYS A 430 22.82 11.03 1.92
N VAL A 431 22.51 10.79 0.65
CA VAL A 431 21.83 11.70 -0.26
C VAL A 431 20.76 10.92 -1.01
N ASN A 432 19.76 11.63 -1.54
CA ASN A 432 18.64 11.03 -2.24
C ASN A 432 18.54 11.58 -3.66
N MET A 433 18.29 10.71 -4.62
CA MET A 433 17.71 11.06 -5.91
C MET A 433 16.24 10.66 -5.86
N HIS A 434 15.34 11.55 -6.27
CA HIS A 434 13.91 11.30 -6.29
C HIS A 434 13.34 11.54 -7.68
N PHE A 435 12.30 10.80 -7.99
CA PHE A 435 11.43 10.93 -9.14
C PHE A 435 9.98 10.91 -8.63
N GLU A 436 9.17 11.85 -9.09
CA GLU A 436 7.75 12.00 -8.72
C GLU A 436 6.90 12.01 -9.98
N TYR A 437 5.78 11.28 -9.95
CA TYR A 437 4.91 11.16 -11.12
C TYR A 437 4.31 12.51 -11.51
N ASP A 438 3.80 13.25 -10.53
CA ASP A 438 3.14 14.55 -10.73
C ASP A 438 4.08 15.61 -11.33
N ASP A 439 5.39 15.50 -11.09
CA ASP A 439 6.40 16.39 -11.66
C ASP A 439 6.80 15.99 -13.09
N ALA A 440 6.75 14.70 -13.41
CA ALA A 440 7.29 14.14 -14.64
C ALA A 440 6.25 13.91 -15.74
N PHE A 441 4.98 13.72 -15.36
CA PHE A 441 3.89 13.38 -16.27
C PHE A 441 2.67 14.28 -16.06
N ILE A 442 2.02 14.66 -17.16
CA ILE A 442 0.86 15.58 -17.16
C ILE A 442 -0.45 14.81 -16.91
N THR A 443 -0.47 13.50 -17.15
CA THR A 443 -1.68 12.66 -17.06
C THR A 443 -1.91 12.15 -15.64
N ASN A 444 -3.13 12.34 -15.14
CA ASN A 444 -3.57 11.71 -13.90
C ASN A 444 -3.60 10.18 -14.11
N PRO A 445 -2.95 9.39 -13.24
CA PRO A 445 -3.05 7.94 -13.33
C PRO A 445 -4.52 7.51 -13.18
N GLY A 446 -4.97 6.64 -14.08
CA GLY A 446 -6.31 6.05 -14.01
C GLY A 446 -6.51 5.33 -12.68
N THR A 447 -7.77 5.12 -12.26
CA THR A 447 -7.98 4.15 -11.17
C THR A 447 -7.56 2.76 -11.60
N GLY A 448 -7.18 1.93 -10.62
CA GLY A 448 -6.96 0.50 -10.89
C GLY A 448 -8.15 -0.19 -11.57
N TYR A 449 -9.38 0.29 -11.40
CA TYR A 449 -10.55 -0.26 -12.12
C TYR A 449 -10.60 0.14 -13.59
N GLU A 450 -10.20 1.36 -13.95
CA GLU A 450 -10.18 1.83 -15.34
C GLU A 450 -9.24 0.95 -16.18
N THR A 451 -7.99 0.78 -15.72
CA THR A 451 -7.02 -0.07 -16.40
C THR A 451 -7.52 -1.51 -16.51
N MET A 452 -8.04 -2.08 -15.42
CA MET A 452 -8.49 -3.47 -15.43
C MET A 452 -9.70 -3.69 -16.35
N LEU A 453 -10.67 -2.77 -16.36
CA LEU A 453 -11.81 -2.87 -17.29
C LEU A 453 -11.35 -2.81 -18.74
N HIS A 454 -10.44 -1.88 -19.07
CA HIS A 454 -9.86 -1.74 -20.40
C HIS A 454 -9.09 -2.99 -20.83
N ASP A 455 -8.17 -3.49 -19.99
CA ASP A 455 -7.38 -4.70 -20.25
C ASP A 455 -8.25 -5.93 -20.45
N CYS A 456 -9.31 -6.08 -19.64
CA CYS A 456 -10.25 -7.19 -19.77
C CYS A 456 -11.01 -7.14 -21.11
N MET A 457 -11.41 -5.94 -21.58
CA MET A 457 -12.02 -5.78 -22.91
C MET A 457 -11.01 -6.01 -24.04
N HIS A 458 -9.72 -5.72 -23.82
CA HIS A 458 -8.66 -6.05 -24.77
C HIS A 458 -8.29 -7.54 -24.77
N GLY A 459 -8.57 -8.24 -23.67
CA GLY A 459 -8.22 -9.64 -23.46
C GLY A 459 -6.88 -9.85 -22.79
N ASP A 460 -6.25 -8.79 -22.29
CA ASP A 460 -5.02 -8.89 -21.51
C ASP A 460 -5.31 -9.33 -20.08
N ALA A 461 -4.80 -10.51 -19.71
CA ALA A 461 -4.92 -11.07 -18.36
C ALA A 461 -3.69 -10.80 -17.47
N SER A 462 -2.73 -9.98 -17.92
CA SER A 462 -1.45 -9.72 -17.24
C SER A 462 -1.62 -9.17 -15.81
N LEU A 463 -2.64 -8.34 -15.59
CA LEU A 463 -2.99 -7.73 -14.30
C LEU A 463 -3.98 -8.55 -13.47
N PHE A 464 -4.37 -9.75 -13.92
CA PHE A 464 -5.40 -10.56 -13.27
C PHE A 464 -4.82 -11.80 -12.59
N SER A 465 -5.41 -12.18 -11.47
CA SER A 465 -4.96 -13.36 -10.72
C SER A 465 -5.50 -14.64 -11.35
N ARG A 466 -4.58 -15.52 -11.77
CA ARG A 466 -4.89 -16.89 -12.21
C ARG A 466 -5.22 -17.78 -11.00
N SER A 467 -6.01 -18.83 -11.20
CA SER A 467 -6.45 -19.74 -10.11
C SER A 467 -5.29 -20.26 -9.26
N ASP A 468 -4.20 -20.70 -9.90
CA ASP A 468 -2.99 -21.21 -9.24
C ASP A 468 -2.26 -20.16 -8.37
N LEU A 469 -2.25 -18.89 -8.80
CA LEU A 469 -1.72 -17.77 -8.00
C LEU A 469 -2.54 -17.56 -6.74
N VAL A 470 -3.87 -17.56 -6.86
CA VAL A 470 -4.79 -17.40 -5.71
C VAL A 470 -4.62 -18.53 -4.71
N GLU A 471 -4.57 -19.78 -5.18
CA GLU A 471 -4.39 -20.95 -4.32
C GLU A 471 -3.02 -20.98 -3.65
N MET A 472 -1.96 -20.57 -4.35
CA MET A 472 -0.63 -20.49 -3.75
C MET A 472 -0.55 -19.41 -2.68
N ALA A 473 -1.14 -18.23 -2.94
CA ALA A 473 -1.27 -17.17 -1.96
C ALA A 473 -2.00 -17.64 -0.69
N TRP A 474 -3.09 -18.40 -0.82
CA TRP A 474 -3.77 -19.03 0.32
C TRP A 474 -2.91 -20.05 1.05
N SER A 475 -2.17 -20.88 0.32
CA SER A 475 -1.29 -21.90 0.90
C SER A 475 -0.22 -21.26 1.80
N ILE A 476 0.31 -20.08 1.41
CA ILE A 476 1.33 -19.35 2.17
C ILE A 476 0.77 -18.81 3.50
N VAL A 477 -0.44 -18.23 3.53
CA VAL A 477 -1.03 -17.66 4.76
C VAL A 477 -1.75 -18.68 5.63
N GLN A 478 -2.12 -19.85 5.09
CA GLN A 478 -2.93 -20.83 5.80
C GLN A 478 -2.36 -21.24 7.16
N PRO A 479 -1.06 -21.56 7.33
CA PRO A 479 -0.50 -21.88 8.65
C PRO A 479 -0.68 -20.75 9.67
N VAL A 480 -0.54 -19.49 9.23
CA VAL A 480 -0.72 -18.30 10.09
C VAL A 480 -2.18 -18.19 10.52
N GLN A 481 -3.12 -18.35 9.59
CA GLN A 481 -4.56 -18.35 9.86
C GLN A 481 -4.96 -19.48 10.84
N GLU A 482 -4.41 -20.67 10.68
CA GLU A 482 -4.70 -21.82 11.54
C GLU A 482 -4.19 -21.62 12.97
N VAL A 483 -2.97 -21.13 13.15
CA VAL A 483 -2.44 -20.80 14.48
C VAL A 483 -3.25 -19.68 15.13
N TRP A 484 -3.51 -18.58 14.40
CA TRP A 484 -4.21 -17.41 14.95
C TRP A 484 -5.68 -17.69 15.29
N SER A 485 -6.33 -18.63 14.61
CA SER A 485 -7.70 -19.04 14.94
C SER A 485 -7.78 -19.97 16.15
N ARG A 486 -6.77 -20.83 16.36
CA ARG A 486 -6.70 -21.76 17.50
C ARG A 486 -6.25 -21.09 18.79
N GLU A 487 -5.31 -20.15 18.67
CA GLU A 487 -4.69 -19.50 19.83
C GLU A 487 -5.22 -18.07 19.97
N LYS A 488 -5.81 -17.73 21.12
CA LYS A 488 -6.26 -16.37 21.40
C LYS A 488 -5.08 -15.47 21.75
N ALA A 489 -5.07 -14.25 21.22
CA ALA A 489 -4.08 -13.25 21.58
C ALA A 489 -4.31 -12.79 23.02
N THR A 490 -3.32 -13.02 23.89
CA THR A 490 -3.37 -12.54 25.28
C THR A 490 -3.11 -11.06 25.40
N GLU A 491 -2.45 -10.46 24.41
CA GLU A 491 -2.02 -9.06 24.43
C GLU A 491 -3.01 -8.10 23.75
N PHE A 492 -4.10 -8.59 23.15
CA PHE A 492 -5.07 -7.70 22.49
C PHE A 492 -5.91 -6.91 23.49
N THR A 493 -6.02 -5.60 23.36
CA THR A 493 -5.47 -4.70 22.33
C THR A 493 -4.01 -4.32 22.61
N ASN A 494 -3.17 -4.24 21.56
CA ASN A 494 -1.70 -4.07 21.71
C ASN A 494 -1.07 -2.92 20.90
N TYR A 495 -1.89 -2.05 20.30
CA TYR A 495 -1.42 -0.76 19.76
C TYR A 495 -2.56 0.26 19.77
N THR A 496 -2.25 1.55 19.91
CA THR A 496 -3.27 2.61 19.98
C THR A 496 -3.66 3.09 18.59
N PHE A 497 -4.91 3.52 18.40
CA PHE A 497 -5.35 4.18 17.17
C PHE A 497 -4.43 5.36 16.85
N GLY A 498 -4.00 5.45 15.58
CA GLY A 498 -3.09 6.50 15.09
C GLY A 498 -1.61 6.24 15.37
N SER A 499 -1.23 5.11 15.97
CA SER A 499 0.17 4.73 16.18
C SER A 499 0.77 3.97 14.98
N TRP A 500 1.92 3.32 15.16
CA TRP A 500 2.63 2.61 14.08
C TRP A 500 2.41 1.08 14.06
N GLY A 501 1.51 0.57 14.90
CA GLY A 501 1.26 -0.87 15.08
C GLY A 501 2.05 -1.46 16.25
N PRO A 502 1.91 -2.75 16.55
CA PRO A 502 2.40 -3.36 17.79
C PRO A 502 3.94 -3.46 17.86
N LYS A 503 4.50 -3.43 19.09
CA LYS A 503 5.94 -3.55 19.35
C LYS A 503 6.59 -4.78 18.70
N ALA A 504 5.92 -5.92 18.78
CA ALA A 504 6.38 -7.18 18.18
C ALA A 504 6.67 -7.04 16.67
N ALA A 505 5.98 -6.16 15.93
CA ALA A 505 6.23 -5.98 14.49
C ALA A 505 7.57 -5.29 14.21
N PHE A 506 8.08 -4.48 15.14
CA PHE A 506 9.40 -3.88 15.06
C PHE A 506 10.49 -4.88 15.47
N GLU A 507 10.19 -5.73 16.46
CA GLU A 507 11.07 -6.81 16.90
C GLU A 507 11.19 -7.95 15.86
N LEU A 508 10.18 -8.14 15.01
CA LEU A 508 10.19 -9.10 13.91
C LEU A 508 11.37 -8.93 12.94
N MET A 509 11.89 -7.69 12.81
CA MET A 509 12.99 -7.38 11.91
C MET A 509 14.38 -7.75 12.44
N GLN A 510 14.49 -8.35 13.63
CA GLN A 510 15.79 -8.77 14.19
C GLN A 510 16.58 -9.65 13.19
N PRO A 511 17.92 -9.45 13.10
CA PRO A 511 18.82 -8.69 13.99
C PRO A 511 18.72 -7.16 13.89
N THR A 512 19.11 -6.44 14.96
CA THR A 512 18.93 -4.99 15.23
C THR A 512 19.34 -4.00 14.12
N HIS A 513 20.10 -4.42 13.12
CA HIS A 513 20.51 -3.55 12.01
C HIS A 513 19.40 -3.33 10.98
N ARG A 514 18.39 -4.21 10.92
CA ARG A 514 17.23 -4.04 10.04
C ARG A 514 16.13 -3.30 10.81
N ARG A 515 15.56 -2.29 10.17
CA ARG A 515 14.49 -1.47 10.73
C ARG A 515 13.52 -1.09 9.63
N TRP A 516 12.25 -0.93 9.99
CA TRP A 516 11.25 -0.39 9.09
C TRP A 516 11.66 1.02 8.67
N LEU A 517 11.46 1.34 7.40
CA LEU A 517 11.65 2.71 6.93
C LEU A 517 10.73 3.66 7.73
N ALA A 518 11.34 4.64 8.39
CA ALA A 518 10.60 5.78 8.95
C ALA A 518 10.34 6.81 7.85
N ARG A 519 9.10 7.31 7.82
CA ARG A 519 8.80 8.63 7.29
C ARG A 519 8.49 9.52 8.46
N THR A 520 9.48 10.32 8.85
CA THR A 520 9.30 11.25 9.93
C THR A 520 8.66 12.53 9.39
N PRO A 521 7.49 12.95 9.91
CA PRO A 521 6.93 14.25 9.61
C PRO A 521 7.92 15.33 10.06
N LYS A 522 8.16 16.32 9.21
CA LYS A 522 8.99 17.48 9.54
C LYS A 522 8.44 18.22 10.77
N GLU A 523 7.11 18.19 10.91
CA GLU A 523 6.32 18.78 11.99
C GLU A 523 6.70 18.21 13.36
N ALA A 524 7.18 16.96 13.43
CA ALA A 524 7.66 16.37 14.68
C ALA A 524 8.92 17.10 15.19
N LEU A 525 9.79 17.54 14.28
CA LEU A 525 11.00 18.30 14.62
C LEU A 525 10.73 19.77 14.90
N GLU A 526 9.73 20.37 14.24
CA GLU A 526 9.37 21.78 14.46
C GLU A 526 8.90 22.08 15.89
N ARG A 527 8.35 21.07 16.58
CA ARG A 527 7.91 21.18 17.98
C ARG A 527 9.07 21.17 18.97
N VAL A 528 10.25 20.75 18.54
CA VAL A 528 11.41 20.60 19.40
C VAL A 528 12.14 21.93 19.46
N PRO A 529 12.30 22.54 20.65
CA PRO A 529 12.81 23.90 20.71
C PRO A 529 14.23 24.10 20.19
N MET A 530 15.08 23.06 20.28
CA MET A 530 16.44 23.09 19.72
C MET A 530 16.46 23.17 18.18
N PHE A 531 15.36 22.80 17.51
CA PHE A 531 15.21 22.85 16.05
C PHE A 531 14.34 24.02 15.58
N GLU A 532 13.87 24.87 16.48
CA GLU A 532 13.06 26.06 16.15
C GLU A 532 13.87 27.02 15.23
N GLY A 533 13.27 27.49 14.14
CA GLY A 533 13.94 28.40 13.19
C GLY A 533 15.04 27.79 12.30
N SER A 534 15.14 26.45 12.26
CA SER A 534 16.13 25.72 11.44
C SER A 534 15.97 25.89 9.93
N GLY A 535 14.75 26.20 9.47
CA GLY A 535 14.39 26.26 8.05
C GLY A 535 14.16 24.87 7.43
N ASP A 536 13.46 24.84 6.29
CA ASP A 536 12.82 23.62 5.80
C ASP A 536 13.79 22.51 5.38
N MET A 537 14.81 22.89 4.61
CA MET A 537 15.83 21.96 4.13
C MET A 537 16.58 21.25 5.28
N MET A 538 16.70 21.91 6.42
CA MET A 538 17.42 21.39 7.58
C MET A 538 16.56 20.42 8.39
N LEU A 539 15.30 20.80 8.65
CA LEU A 539 14.34 19.92 9.29
C LEU A 539 14.14 18.65 8.46
N HIS A 540 14.16 18.77 7.14
CA HIS A 540 14.17 17.61 6.25
C HIS A 540 15.42 16.72 6.45
N ALA A 541 16.62 17.31 6.53
CA ALA A 541 17.84 16.55 6.76
C ALA A 541 17.83 15.77 8.09
N PHE A 542 17.34 16.39 9.17
CA PHE A 542 17.16 15.71 10.47
C PHE A 542 16.05 14.66 10.42
N ALA A 543 14.93 14.93 9.74
CA ALA A 543 13.81 14.00 9.61
C ALA A 543 14.25 12.68 8.97
N MET A 544 15.19 12.73 8.02
CA MET A 544 15.79 11.54 7.40
C MET A 544 16.66 10.71 8.34
N MET A 545 17.14 11.28 9.44
CA MET A 545 18.00 10.61 10.42
C MET A 545 17.20 10.01 11.58
N LEU A 546 15.94 10.42 11.75
CA LEU A 546 15.05 9.90 12.78
C LEU A 546 14.65 8.46 12.46
N LYS A 547 14.70 7.61 13.49
CA LYS A 547 14.36 6.19 13.41
C LYS A 547 13.10 5.93 14.25
N PRO A 548 12.15 5.12 13.79
CA PRO A 548 10.95 4.84 14.55
C PRO A 548 11.25 3.73 15.58
N ILE A 549 10.82 3.92 16.82
CA ILE A 549 10.88 2.92 17.88
C ILE A 549 9.61 2.95 18.71
N VAL A 550 9.21 1.81 19.25
CA VAL A 550 7.97 1.68 20.01
C VAL A 550 8.18 0.90 21.30
N PHE A 551 7.39 1.21 22.31
CA PHE A 551 7.47 0.65 23.66
C PHE A 551 6.06 0.38 24.20
N ASN A 552 5.90 -0.72 24.93
CA ASN A 552 4.68 -1.03 25.65
C ASN A 552 4.67 -0.33 27.01
N ALA A 553 3.48 -0.17 27.59
CA ALA A 553 3.36 0.34 28.95
C ALA A 553 4.19 -0.52 29.94
N GLY A 554 4.98 0.14 30.78
CA GLY A 554 5.90 -0.47 31.74
C GLY A 554 7.34 -0.64 31.23
N ASP A 555 7.60 -0.52 29.93
CA ASP A 555 8.96 -0.64 29.39
C ASP A 555 9.86 0.52 29.86
N ASP A 556 11.08 0.20 30.29
CA ASP A 556 12.13 1.20 30.51
C ASP A 556 12.78 1.57 29.17
N ILE A 557 12.56 2.81 28.73
CA ILE A 557 13.11 3.35 27.49
C ILE A 557 14.57 3.76 27.71
N VAL A 558 14.84 4.37 28.86
CA VAL A 558 16.15 4.81 29.31
C VAL A 558 16.29 4.45 30.77
N THR A 559 17.46 3.95 31.18
CA THR A 559 17.72 3.57 32.57
C THR A 559 18.69 4.55 33.23
N TYR A 560 18.41 4.93 34.48
CA TYR A 560 19.32 5.72 35.30
C TYR A 560 20.75 5.14 35.30
N GLY A 561 21.75 6.00 35.14
CA GLY A 561 23.17 5.62 35.17
C GLY A 561 23.70 5.02 33.87
N SER A 562 22.85 4.68 32.89
CA SER A 562 23.33 4.25 31.57
C SER A 562 23.99 5.40 30.83
N GLU A 563 24.90 5.12 29.90
CA GLU A 563 25.40 6.15 29.00
C GLU A 563 24.29 6.53 28.01
N GLY A 564 24.13 7.83 27.74
CA GLY A 564 23.13 8.33 26.83
C GLY A 564 23.76 9.00 25.61
N ASN A 565 23.48 8.47 24.42
CA ASN A 565 23.91 9.06 23.15
C ASN A 565 22.73 9.29 22.19
N GLU A 566 21.50 9.24 22.70
CA GLU A 566 20.29 9.37 21.90
C GLU A 566 19.28 10.34 22.52
N PHE A 567 18.51 10.94 21.63
CA PHE A 567 17.39 11.83 21.88
C PHE A 567 16.11 11.24 21.34
N PHE A 568 15.00 11.52 22.02
CA PHE A 568 13.69 10.94 21.72
C PHE A 568 12.63 12.03 21.58
N ILE A 569 11.77 11.87 20.56
CA ILE A 569 10.56 12.67 20.35
C ILE A 569 9.35 11.77 20.54
N ILE A 570 8.40 12.20 21.39
CA ILE A 570 7.17 11.45 21.64
C ILE A 570 6.15 11.78 20.56
N GLU A 571 5.89 10.84 19.65
CA GLU A 571 4.82 11.00 18.64
C GLU A 571 3.47 10.56 19.19
N THR A 572 3.43 9.53 20.03
CA THR A 572 2.21 9.03 20.69
C THR A 572 2.55 8.41 22.04
N GLY A 573 1.62 8.51 22.99
CA GLY A 573 1.74 7.96 24.33
C GLY A 573 2.31 8.96 25.34
N SER A 574 2.66 8.43 26.51
CA SER A 574 3.19 9.19 27.64
C SER A 574 4.26 8.38 28.39
N VAL A 575 5.26 9.09 28.89
CA VAL A 575 6.40 8.51 29.62
C VAL A 575 6.60 9.22 30.94
N ASP A 576 7.02 8.46 31.95
CA ASP A 576 7.32 8.95 33.28
C ASP A 576 8.82 9.07 33.48
N ILE A 577 9.27 10.22 34.01
CA ILE A 577 10.66 10.46 34.41
C ILE A 577 10.82 10.14 35.89
N ILE A 578 11.63 9.14 36.20
CA ILE A 578 11.78 8.57 37.54
C ILE A 578 13.23 8.74 38.02
N LYS A 579 13.44 9.37 39.19
CA LYS A 579 14.77 9.48 39.81
C LYS A 579 15.30 8.11 40.27
N ALA A 580 16.61 8.04 40.52
CA ALA A 580 17.26 6.86 41.12
C ALA A 580 16.59 6.34 42.41
N ASN A 581 15.95 7.22 43.19
CA ASN A 581 15.22 6.85 44.41
C ASN A 581 13.77 6.39 44.16
N GLY A 582 13.35 6.19 42.91
CA GLY A 582 12.00 5.79 42.53
C GLY A 582 10.97 6.92 42.52
N LYS A 583 11.36 8.16 42.84
CA LYS A 583 10.41 9.30 42.84
C LYS A 583 10.10 9.75 41.41
N LEU A 584 8.82 9.78 41.06
CA LEU A 584 8.31 10.41 39.83
C LEU A 584 8.61 11.92 39.87
N ILE A 585 9.28 12.42 38.82
CA ILE A 585 9.58 13.84 38.64
C ILE A 585 8.47 14.52 37.85
N SER A 586 8.13 13.94 36.71
CA SER A 586 7.20 14.50 35.73
C SER A 586 6.80 13.42 34.72
N THR A 587 5.64 13.61 34.12
CA THR A 587 5.17 12.84 32.97
C THR A 587 5.32 13.69 31.73
N LEU A 588 5.84 13.11 30.65
CA LEU A 588 5.90 13.73 29.33
C LEU A 588 4.90 13.06 28.40
N GLU A 589 4.31 13.84 27.50
CA GLU A 589 3.26 13.43 26.57
C GLU A 589 3.65 13.73 25.11
N LYS A 590 2.73 13.44 24.18
CA LYS A 590 2.88 13.71 22.75
C LYS A 590 3.41 15.12 22.46
N GLY A 591 4.40 15.20 21.58
CA GLY A 591 5.06 16.42 21.15
C GLY A 591 6.21 16.87 22.06
N GLN A 592 6.32 16.33 23.27
CA GLN A 592 7.45 16.58 24.16
C GLN A 592 8.62 15.64 23.82
N VAL A 593 9.79 15.97 24.38
CA VAL A 593 11.05 15.32 24.06
C VAL A 593 11.84 15.02 25.32
N PHE A 594 12.79 14.08 25.22
CA PHE A 594 13.75 13.82 26.30
C PHE A 594 15.09 13.33 25.73
N GLY A 595 16.16 13.48 26.53
CA GLY A 595 17.50 13.06 26.13
C GLY A 595 18.22 14.05 25.20
N GLU A 596 17.71 15.25 25.01
CA GLU A 596 18.34 16.31 24.18
C GLU A 596 19.77 16.64 24.60
N LEU A 597 20.04 16.67 25.91
CA LEU A 597 21.39 16.85 26.44
C LEU A 597 22.37 15.75 26.00
N SER A 598 21.88 14.54 25.74
CA SER A 598 22.72 13.43 25.26
C SER A 598 23.17 13.60 23.81
N LEU A 599 22.54 14.49 23.03
CA LEU A 599 23.08 14.90 21.72
C LEU A 599 24.25 15.87 21.86
N LEU A 600 24.32 16.60 22.98
CA LEU A 600 25.27 17.70 23.18
C LEU A 600 26.48 17.27 24.01
N MET A 601 26.27 16.39 24.99
CA MET A 601 27.30 15.85 25.87
C MET A 601 27.05 14.38 26.17
N SER A 602 28.12 13.58 26.15
CA SER A 602 28.04 12.18 26.54
C SER A 602 28.13 12.12 28.07
N GLN A 603 27.00 11.87 28.72
CA GLN A 603 26.88 11.81 30.17
C GLN A 603 25.95 10.66 30.59
N ALA A 604 26.15 10.18 31.82
CA ALA A 604 25.25 9.19 32.40
C ALA A 604 23.84 9.77 32.55
N ARG A 605 22.82 8.96 32.26
CA ARG A 605 21.41 9.34 32.36
C ARG A 605 21.06 9.63 33.83
N GLN A 606 20.46 10.79 34.07
CA GLN A 606 20.15 11.28 35.42
C GLN A 606 18.81 10.76 35.97
N ALA A 607 18.02 10.08 35.14
CA ALA A 607 16.74 9.49 35.48
C ALA A 607 16.46 8.28 34.58
N THR A 608 15.60 7.39 35.07
CA THR A 608 14.94 6.36 34.24
C THR A 608 13.74 7.01 33.55
N VAL A 609 13.53 6.70 32.28
CA VAL A 609 12.32 7.09 31.53
C VAL A 609 11.56 5.82 31.22
N ARG A 610 10.34 5.71 31.77
CA ARG A 610 9.48 4.53 31.64
C ARG A 610 8.23 4.87 30.84
N ALA A 611 7.85 4.03 29.90
CA ALA A 611 6.59 4.17 29.18
C ALA A 611 5.41 3.97 30.15
N ASN A 612 4.55 4.97 30.30
CA ASN A 612 3.33 4.88 31.11
C ASN A 612 2.18 4.26 30.29
N THR A 613 2.16 4.56 28.99
CA THR A 613 1.23 3.98 28.00
C THR A 613 2.02 3.33 26.87
N TYR A 614 1.34 2.79 25.86
CA TYR A 614 2.00 2.44 24.61
C TYR A 614 2.59 3.72 23.98
N CYS A 615 3.89 3.70 23.68
CA CYS A 615 4.63 4.83 23.16
C CYS A 615 5.17 4.55 21.76
N ALA A 616 4.91 5.46 20.83
CA ALA A 616 5.59 5.53 19.54
C ALA A 616 6.50 6.75 19.52
N LEU A 617 7.81 6.53 19.37
CA LEU A 617 8.84 7.54 19.54
C LEU A 617 9.75 7.60 18.30
N TYR A 618 10.22 8.79 17.96
CA TYR A 618 11.36 8.93 17.07
C TYR A 618 12.64 9.01 17.88
N ILE A 619 13.67 8.27 17.49
CA ILE A 619 15.00 8.33 18.09
C ILE A 619 16.01 8.96 17.11
N MET A 620 16.82 9.90 17.61
CA MET A 620 17.99 10.43 16.93
C MET A 620 19.25 10.05 17.71
N GLU A 621 20.21 9.43 17.05
CA GLU A 621 21.53 9.17 17.64
C GLU A 621 22.42 10.41 17.49
N LYS A 622 23.26 10.68 18.51
CA LYS A 622 24.23 11.79 18.55
C LYS A 622 25.09 11.83 17.29
N ARG A 623 25.56 10.67 16.83
CA ARG A 623 26.33 10.55 15.59
C ARG A 623 25.58 11.12 14.39
N ASP A 624 24.30 10.79 14.25
CA ASP A 624 23.50 11.23 13.11
C ASP A 624 23.14 12.72 13.22
N PHE A 625 22.94 13.23 14.44
CA PHE A 625 22.80 14.66 14.72
C PHE A 625 24.06 15.47 14.34
N CYS A 626 25.24 15.02 14.79
CA CYS A 626 26.52 15.66 14.49
C CYS A 626 26.81 15.69 12.98
N LYS A 627 26.47 14.63 12.23
CA LYS A 627 26.60 14.60 10.76
C LYS A 627 25.85 15.76 10.09
N VAL A 628 24.65 16.10 10.56
CA VAL A 628 23.85 17.19 9.99
C VAL A 628 24.41 18.56 10.41
N LEU A 629 24.81 18.72 11.67
CA LEU A 629 25.40 19.98 12.16
C LEU A 629 26.68 20.36 11.43
N MET A 630 27.52 19.36 11.14
CA MET A 630 28.76 19.54 10.41
C MET A 630 28.57 20.37 9.13
N ASP A 631 27.49 20.14 8.39
CA ASP A 631 27.21 20.77 7.08
C ASP A 631 26.78 22.24 7.16
N ARG A 632 26.40 22.75 8.34
CA ARG A 632 25.79 24.08 8.50
C ARG A 632 26.31 24.78 9.77
N PRO A 633 27.51 25.38 9.74
CA PRO A 633 28.15 25.99 10.91
C PRO A 633 27.30 27.07 11.60
N GLU A 634 26.57 27.87 10.83
CA GLU A 634 25.65 28.89 11.34
C GLU A 634 24.56 28.30 12.24
N PHE A 635 24.09 27.10 11.89
CA PHE A 635 23.10 26.41 12.71
C PHE A 635 23.70 25.73 13.92
N ALA A 636 24.90 25.14 13.80
CA ALA A 636 25.61 24.62 14.96
C ALA A 636 25.79 25.72 16.03
N ARG A 637 26.08 26.97 15.62
CA ARG A 637 26.14 28.11 16.53
C ARG A 637 24.80 28.37 17.22
N ARG A 638 23.68 28.41 16.48
CA ARG A 638 22.34 28.60 17.05
C ARG A 638 21.95 27.49 18.02
N VAL A 639 22.19 26.23 17.67
CA VAL A 639 21.97 25.08 18.57
C VAL A 639 22.76 25.24 19.86
N MET A 640 24.04 25.67 19.78
CA MET A 640 24.86 25.92 20.96
C MET A 640 24.36 27.12 21.78
N GLU A 641 23.90 28.18 21.14
CA GLU A 641 23.29 29.35 21.82
C GLU A 641 22.00 28.95 22.55
N THR A 642 21.07 28.28 21.87
CA THR A 642 19.84 27.76 22.48
C THR A 642 20.14 26.78 23.60
N ALA A 643 21.16 25.93 23.43
CA ALA A 643 21.56 25.00 24.48
C ALA A 643 22.11 25.71 25.72
N ARG A 644 22.89 26.77 25.53
CA ARG A 644 23.42 27.60 26.62
C ARG A 644 22.30 28.36 27.33
N GLU A 645 21.38 28.96 26.59
CA GLU A 645 20.27 29.76 27.15
C GLU A 645 19.24 28.89 27.89
N ARG A 646 18.93 27.70 27.39
CA ARG A 646 17.87 26.85 27.95
C ARG A 646 18.36 25.81 28.95
N TYR A 647 19.59 25.32 28.80
CA TYR A 647 20.09 24.20 29.62
C TYR A 647 21.29 24.56 30.50
N ASP A 648 21.78 25.81 30.45
CA ASP A 648 22.95 26.30 31.20
C ASP A 648 24.21 25.44 30.97
N VAL A 649 24.36 24.95 29.73
CA VAL A 649 25.49 24.14 29.30
C VAL A 649 26.44 24.94 28.43
N ILE A 650 27.74 24.89 28.75
CA ILE A 650 28.80 25.33 27.84
C ILE A 650 29.32 24.11 27.09
N ILE A 651 29.06 24.06 25.78
CA ILE A 651 29.48 22.96 24.91
C ILE A 651 30.80 23.35 24.25
N ASP A 652 31.86 22.59 24.52
CA ASP A 652 33.07 22.68 23.71
C ASP A 652 32.83 22.00 22.35
N ALA A 653 33.01 22.76 21.28
CA ALA A 653 32.77 22.28 19.91
C ALA A 653 33.69 21.12 19.54
N GLN A 654 34.92 21.06 20.07
CA GLN A 654 35.81 19.94 19.82
C GLN A 654 35.30 18.68 20.53
N THR A 655 34.85 18.79 21.78
CA THR A 655 34.29 17.69 22.57
C THR A 655 32.98 17.14 21.98
N LEU A 656 32.09 18.01 21.47
CA LEU A 656 30.87 17.59 20.77
C LEU A 656 31.17 16.75 19.53
N MET A 657 32.24 17.10 18.82
CA MET A 657 32.60 16.52 17.51
C MET A 657 33.61 15.37 17.61
N ALA A 658 34.28 15.21 18.75
CA ALA A 658 35.27 14.16 19.02
C ALA A 658 34.65 12.83 19.47
N SER A 659 33.32 12.76 19.64
CA SER A 659 32.61 11.52 19.98
C SER A 659 32.30 10.73 18.70
N GLU A 660 33.34 10.18 18.06
CA GLU A 660 33.25 9.17 16.99
C GLU A 660 33.50 7.75 17.51
#